data_AF-F7G2P5-F1
#
_entry.id   AF-F7G2P5-F1
#
_cell.length_a   1.000
_cell.length_b   1.000
_cell.length_c   1.000
_cell.angle_alpha   90.00
_cell.angle_beta   90.00
_cell.angle_gamma   90.00
#
_symmetry.space_group_name_H-M   'P 1'
#
loop_
_entity.id
_entity.type
_entity.pdbx_description
1 polymer ?
#
loop_
_entity_poly.entity_id
_entity_poly.type
_entity_poly.pdbx_seq_one_letter_code
_entity_poly.pdbx_strand_id
1 'polypeptide(L)'
;MHIPISVTNPDLVRHSTELFMDSGFSPLCQRMGAMVAFTKFEDFTRNFDDVISCFANLPKDCPLFHEARSTLYCEEDSKNVREEPIHILNVAIKCADHLEDEALVPVFRTFVQSKKNILVEYGLRRITFLIAQQREFPKFFTFRARDEFAEDRIYRHLEPALAFQLELNRMRNFDLTAVPCANHKMHLYLGAARVEEGAEVTDYRFFIRAIIRHSDLITKEASFEYLQNEGERLLLEAMDELEVAFSNTTVRTDCNHIFLNFVPTVIMDPSKIEESVRSMVMRYGSRLWKLRVLQAEVKINIRLTTTGTAIPIRLFLTNESGYYLDISLYKEVTDAGTGNIMFNSFGDKEGAQHGMLINTPYMTKDLLQAKRFQAQSLGTTYVYDFPEMFRQALFKLWGSSDKYPKDVLTCTELVLDSQGQLVQMNRLPGGNEVGMVAFKMKMKTREYPEGREVIVISNDITFKIGSFGQGEDLLFLRASELARAQGIPRIYLSANSGARIGLAEEIRDMFRVAWVDPEDPYKGFKYLYLTPQDYTRISSLNSVHCEHVEEGGESRYVITDIIGKDDGLGVENLRGSGTIAGESSLAYEEIVTVSMVTCRALGIGAYLVRLGQRVIQVENSHIILTGASALNKVLGREVYTSNNQLGGVQIMHFNGISHITVPDDFEGVYTILEWLSYMPKVKGTWQSGFFDQSSFKEIMEPWAQTVVTGRARLGGIPVGVIAVETRSVELVIPADPANLDSEAKIIQQAGQVWFPDSAFKTAQAIKDFDRERLPLLIFANWRGFSGGMK
;
A
#
# COMPACT_ATOMS: atom_id res chain seq x y z
N MET A 1 -26.10 -4.30 -16.38
CA MET A 1 -27.14 -5.16 -15.78
C MET A 1 -26.51 -5.88 -14.60
N HIS A 2 -26.90 -5.51 -13.38
CA HIS A 2 -26.36 -6.11 -12.16
C HIS A 2 -27.13 -7.39 -11.82
N ILE A 3 -26.40 -8.48 -11.61
CA ILE A 3 -26.91 -9.72 -11.02
C ILE A 3 -26.50 -9.69 -9.53
N PRO A 4 -27.42 -10.03 -8.61
CA PRO A 4 -27.16 -9.95 -7.16
C PRO A 4 -26.13 -11.01 -6.75
N ILE A 5 -25.13 -10.58 -5.98
CA ILE A 5 -24.18 -11.49 -5.33
C ILE A 5 -24.95 -12.20 -4.21
N SER A 6 -25.18 -13.49 -4.42
CA SER A 6 -25.77 -14.39 -3.42
C SER A 6 -24.83 -14.48 -2.22
N VAL A 7 -25.28 -13.96 -1.08
CA VAL A 7 -24.64 -14.18 0.22
C VAL A 7 -25.02 -15.58 0.68
N THR A 8 -24.23 -16.58 0.28
CA THR A 8 -24.25 -17.92 0.87
C THR A 8 -22.83 -18.36 1.15
N ASN A 9 -22.19 -17.72 2.15
CA ASN A 9 -21.03 -18.29 2.81
C ASN A 9 -21.49 -18.95 4.12
N PRO A 10 -21.58 -20.30 4.18
CA PRO A 10 -22.11 -21.03 5.33
C PRO A 10 -21.25 -20.94 6.60
N ASP A 11 -20.01 -20.43 6.51
CA ASP A 11 -19.11 -20.31 7.67
C ASP A 11 -19.36 -19.06 8.53
N LEU A 12 -20.08 -18.05 8.03
CA LEU A 12 -20.53 -16.90 8.83
C LEU A 12 -21.73 -17.23 9.74
N VAL A 13 -22.43 -18.34 9.48
CA VAL A 13 -23.60 -18.79 10.26
C VAL A 13 -23.19 -19.70 11.43
N ARG A 14 -21.95 -20.20 11.48
CA ARG A 14 -21.47 -21.08 12.55
C ARG A 14 -20.95 -20.36 13.80
N HIS A 15 -20.80 -19.04 13.76
CA HIS A 15 -20.45 -18.23 14.94
C HIS A 15 -21.62 -17.41 15.49
N SER A 16 -22.84 -17.56 14.95
CA SER A 16 -24.04 -16.85 15.41
C SER A 16 -24.92 -17.66 16.38
N THR A 17 -24.49 -18.85 16.82
CA THR A 17 -25.32 -19.76 17.61
C THR A 17 -25.24 -19.57 19.14
N GLU A 18 -24.44 -18.63 19.66
CA GLU A 18 -24.41 -18.31 21.10
C GLU A 18 -25.26 -17.07 21.50
N LEU A 19 -26.02 -16.48 20.57
CA LEU A 19 -26.81 -15.26 20.85
C LEU A 19 -28.30 -15.49 21.13
N PHE A 20 -28.75 -16.74 21.27
CA PHE A 20 -30.07 -17.02 21.83
C PHE A 20 -29.96 -17.15 23.35
N MET A 21 -29.86 -16.01 24.04
CA MET A 21 -30.41 -15.93 25.39
C MET A 21 -31.90 -15.69 25.25
N ASP A 22 -32.67 -16.66 25.74
CA ASP A 22 -34.12 -16.65 25.83
C ASP A 22 -34.65 -15.28 26.24
N SER A 23 -35.54 -14.73 25.40
CA SER A 23 -36.43 -13.65 25.76
C SER A 23 -37.48 -14.17 26.74
N GLY A 24 -37.07 -14.38 27.98
CA GLY A 24 -37.92 -14.82 29.08
C GLY A 24 -37.17 -14.70 30.40
N PHE A 25 -37.48 -13.63 31.15
CA PHE A 25 -37.02 -13.37 32.52
C PHE A 25 -35.55 -12.94 32.72
N SER A 26 -35.20 -11.72 32.29
CA SER A 26 -34.12 -10.97 32.94
C SER A 26 -34.71 -10.21 34.14
N PRO A 27 -34.19 -10.37 35.38
CA PRO A 27 -34.57 -9.51 36.50
C PRO A 27 -34.24 -8.04 36.14
N LEU A 28 -34.91 -7.08 36.78
CA LEU A 28 -34.49 -5.67 36.80
C LEU A 28 -33.10 -5.59 37.47
N CYS A 29 -32.02 -5.82 36.72
CA CYS A 29 -30.65 -5.73 37.22
C CYS A 29 -30.30 -4.26 37.46
N GLN A 30 -30.67 -3.73 38.62
CA GLN A 30 -30.30 -2.38 39.04
C GLN A 30 -28.83 -2.40 39.50
N ARG A 31 -27.92 -1.98 38.61
CA ARG A 31 -26.50 -1.82 38.97
C ARG A 31 -26.37 -0.70 39.99
N MET A 32 -25.77 -0.98 41.13
CA MET A 32 -25.53 0.00 42.19
C MET A 32 -24.06 0.45 42.15
N GLY A 33 -23.80 1.75 42.20
CA GLY A 33 -22.46 2.31 42.26
C GLY A 33 -22.32 3.34 43.38
N ALA A 34 -21.13 3.42 43.98
CA ALA A 34 -20.79 4.42 44.98
C ALA A 34 -19.61 5.28 44.51
N MET A 35 -19.67 6.57 44.82
CA MET A 35 -18.55 7.50 44.62
C MET A 35 -18.21 8.14 45.96
N VAL A 36 -16.96 8.02 46.38
CA VAL A 36 -16.45 8.53 47.66
C VAL A 36 -15.26 9.44 47.41
N ALA A 37 -15.07 10.45 48.26
CA ALA A 37 -14.00 11.44 48.09
C ALA A 37 -13.22 11.62 49.40
N PHE A 38 -11.90 11.56 49.31
CA PHE A 38 -10.97 11.63 50.44
C PHE A 38 -9.84 12.62 50.17
N THR A 39 -9.27 13.17 51.25
CA THR A 39 -8.12 14.08 51.17
C THR A 39 -6.84 13.36 50.78
N LYS A 40 -6.55 12.23 51.43
CA LYS A 40 -5.40 11.36 51.15
C LYS A 40 -5.84 9.92 50.92
N PHE A 41 -4.98 9.12 50.29
CA PHE A 41 -5.24 7.70 50.09
C PHE A 41 -5.34 6.93 51.41
N GLU A 42 -4.50 7.26 52.40
CA GLU A 42 -4.55 6.63 53.73
C GLU A 42 -5.92 6.78 54.41
N ASP A 43 -6.58 7.93 54.25
CA ASP A 43 -7.90 8.18 54.83
C ASP A 43 -8.93 7.19 54.27
N PHE A 44 -8.88 6.94 52.95
CA PHE A 44 -9.72 5.93 52.32
C PHE A 44 -9.44 4.52 52.86
N THR A 45 -8.17 4.15 53.05
CA THR A 45 -7.83 2.82 53.58
C THR A 45 -8.37 2.58 54.99
N ARG A 46 -8.47 3.64 55.82
CA ARG A 46 -9.03 3.58 57.17
C ARG A 46 -10.55 3.45 57.18
N ASN A 47 -11.22 4.08 56.21
CA ASN A 47 -12.68 4.07 56.09
C ASN A 47 -13.22 3.04 55.08
N PHE A 48 -12.36 2.13 54.58
CA PHE A 48 -12.74 1.17 53.54
C PHE A 48 -13.90 0.27 53.96
N ASP A 49 -13.87 -0.22 55.20
CA ASP A 49 -14.89 -1.15 55.70
C ASP A 49 -16.27 -0.47 55.78
N ASP A 50 -16.33 0.82 56.14
CA ASP A 50 -17.55 1.63 56.11
C ASP A 50 -18.07 1.79 54.67
N VAL A 51 -17.18 2.08 53.72
CA VAL A 51 -17.55 2.28 52.30
C VAL A 51 -18.09 1.00 51.68
N ILE A 52 -17.48 -0.15 51.98
CA ILE A 52 -17.96 -1.44 51.47
C ILE A 52 -19.28 -1.86 52.11
N SER A 53 -19.50 -1.52 53.38
CA SER A 53 -20.77 -1.81 54.06
C SER A 53 -22.00 -1.19 53.37
N CYS A 54 -21.83 -0.12 52.59
CA CYS A 54 -22.89 0.47 51.77
C CYS A 54 -23.44 -0.49 50.71
N PHE A 55 -22.63 -1.44 50.23
CA PHE A 55 -23.05 -2.47 49.29
C PHE A 55 -23.67 -3.70 49.98
N ALA A 56 -23.63 -3.78 51.31
CA ALA A 56 -24.25 -4.86 52.09
C ALA A 56 -25.79 -4.82 52.05
N ASN A 57 -26.37 -3.64 51.80
CA ASN A 57 -27.82 -3.42 51.81
C ASN A 57 -28.45 -3.82 50.46
N LEU A 58 -28.54 -5.13 50.20
CA LEU A 58 -29.63 -5.60 49.35
C LEU A 58 -30.94 -5.43 50.12
N PRO A 59 -31.99 -4.81 49.54
CA PRO A 59 -33.33 -4.98 50.07
C PRO A 59 -33.63 -6.48 49.99
N LYS A 60 -33.64 -7.16 51.14
CA LYS A 60 -34.38 -8.40 51.30
C LYS A 60 -35.84 -8.00 51.20
N ASP A 61 -36.41 -7.95 50.00
CA ASP A 61 -37.85 -7.82 49.88
C ASP A 61 -38.50 -9.01 50.62
N CYS A 62 -39.31 -8.65 51.61
CA CYS A 62 -40.18 -9.54 52.37
C CYS A 62 -40.99 -10.44 51.41
N PRO A 63 -41.28 -11.70 51.80
CA PRO A 63 -42.17 -12.55 51.02
C PRO A 63 -43.60 -12.03 51.16
N LEU A 64 -44.04 -11.19 50.21
CA LEU A 64 -45.46 -10.89 50.03
C LEU A 64 -46.01 -11.84 48.97
N PHE A 65 -46.75 -12.83 49.47
CA PHE A 65 -47.73 -13.70 48.81
C PHE A 65 -47.88 -13.50 47.28
N HIS A 66 -47.46 -14.50 46.50
CA HIS A 66 -48.06 -14.76 45.19
C HIS A 66 -48.80 -16.09 45.22
N GLU A 67 -50.08 -16.04 44.84
CA GLU A 67 -51.02 -17.15 44.74
C GLU A 67 -50.49 -18.33 43.92
N ALA A 68 -50.93 -19.51 44.34
CA ALA A 68 -50.65 -20.80 43.75
C ALA A 68 -51.05 -20.89 42.27
N ARG A 69 -50.12 -21.33 41.42
CA ARG A 69 -50.42 -22.27 40.32
C ARG A 69 -49.34 -23.34 40.16
N SER A 70 -49.81 -24.56 40.43
CA SER A 70 -49.28 -25.89 40.08
C SER A 70 -48.66 -25.99 38.68
N THR A 71 -47.45 -26.54 38.56
CA THR A 71 -47.19 -27.92 38.05
C THR A 71 -45.69 -28.21 37.92
N LEU A 72 -45.26 -29.27 38.63
CA LEU A 72 -44.26 -30.30 38.26
C LEU A 72 -43.15 -29.91 37.25
N TYR A 73 -41.90 -29.80 37.71
CA TYR A 73 -40.70 -30.57 37.30
C TYR A 73 -39.41 -29.94 37.88
N CYS A 74 -38.52 -30.79 38.38
CA CYS A 74 -37.12 -30.56 38.81
C CYS A 74 -36.85 -29.70 40.05
N GLU A 75 -36.91 -30.35 41.22
CA GLU A 75 -35.86 -30.21 42.22
C GLU A 75 -34.55 -30.76 41.63
N GLU A 76 -33.56 -29.89 41.36
CA GLU A 76 -32.11 -30.15 41.25
C GLU A 76 -31.47 -29.10 40.31
N ASP A 77 -31.37 -27.83 40.71
CA ASP A 77 -30.46 -26.87 40.06
C ASP A 77 -30.08 -25.69 40.97
N SER A 78 -29.77 -25.99 42.23
CA SER A 78 -29.31 -25.00 43.23
C SER A 78 -27.81 -25.13 43.53
N LYS A 79 -26.98 -25.32 42.49
CA LYS A 79 -25.52 -25.25 42.62
C LYS A 79 -24.94 -24.14 41.73
N ASN A 80 -24.69 -23.00 42.38
CA ASN A 80 -23.64 -22.03 42.06
C ASN A 80 -23.54 -21.52 40.61
N VAL A 81 -24.54 -20.77 40.13
CA VAL A 81 -24.26 -19.70 39.18
C VAL A 81 -23.69 -18.54 40.01
N ARG A 82 -22.36 -18.35 40.04
CA ARG A 82 -21.77 -17.12 40.60
C ARG A 82 -22.27 -15.97 39.72
N GLU A 83 -23.25 -15.21 40.21
CA GLU A 83 -23.75 -13.99 39.57
C GLU A 83 -22.55 -13.09 39.24
N GLU A 84 -22.52 -12.55 38.01
CA GLU A 84 -21.47 -11.60 37.63
C GLU A 84 -21.48 -10.40 38.59
N PRO A 85 -20.33 -9.96 39.10
CA PRO A 85 -20.28 -8.81 39.99
C PRO A 85 -20.82 -7.56 39.28
N ILE A 86 -21.76 -6.86 39.92
CA ILE A 86 -22.49 -5.73 39.32
C ILE A 86 -22.10 -4.36 39.90
N HIS A 87 -21.47 -4.32 41.07
CA HIS A 87 -21.24 -3.08 41.81
C HIS A 87 -20.06 -2.27 41.29
N ILE A 88 -20.12 -0.94 41.36
CA ILE A 88 -19.06 -0.04 40.89
C ILE A 88 -18.63 0.88 42.03
N LEU A 89 -17.32 1.01 42.28
CA LEU A 89 -16.79 1.94 43.28
C LEU A 89 -15.82 2.93 42.63
N ASN A 90 -16.05 4.22 42.81
CA ASN A 90 -15.17 5.29 42.37
C ASN A 90 -14.64 6.04 43.60
N VAL A 91 -13.32 6.20 43.72
CA VAL A 91 -12.64 6.82 44.86
C VAL A 91 -11.87 8.04 44.37
N ALA A 92 -12.30 9.23 44.76
CA ALA A 92 -11.62 10.48 44.45
C ALA A 92 -10.62 10.84 45.56
N ILE A 93 -9.38 11.17 45.19
CA ILE A 93 -8.28 11.51 46.08
C ILE A 93 -7.77 12.90 45.72
N LYS A 94 -7.69 13.80 46.70
CA LYS A 94 -7.26 15.20 46.49
C LYS A 94 -5.74 15.36 46.44
N CYS A 95 -5.00 14.64 47.28
CA CYS A 95 -3.54 14.73 47.37
C CYS A 95 -2.95 13.31 47.34
N ALA A 96 -2.04 13.07 46.40
CA ALA A 96 -1.30 11.81 46.29
C ALA A 96 0.16 12.03 46.71
N ASP A 97 0.75 11.05 47.38
CA ASP A 97 2.11 11.15 47.93
C ASP A 97 3.20 11.12 46.85
N HIS A 98 2.85 10.68 45.64
CA HIS A 98 3.70 10.63 44.46
C HIS A 98 2.99 11.28 43.25
N LEU A 99 3.76 11.92 42.36
CA LEU A 99 3.24 12.53 41.12
C LEU A 99 3.32 11.58 39.91
N GLU A 100 4.21 10.60 39.97
CA GLU A 100 4.47 9.64 38.89
C GLU A 100 3.50 8.44 38.92
N ASP A 101 2.98 8.07 37.75
CA ASP A 101 1.97 7.01 37.63
C ASP A 101 2.50 5.64 38.06
N GLU A 102 3.73 5.29 37.65
CA GLU A 102 4.34 3.99 37.96
C GLU A 102 4.70 3.82 39.44
N ALA A 103 4.80 4.92 40.20
CA ALA A 103 4.97 4.87 41.66
C ALA A 103 3.62 4.72 42.40
N LEU A 104 2.53 5.25 41.83
CA LEU A 104 1.18 5.19 42.41
C LEU A 104 0.49 3.83 42.22
N VAL A 105 0.70 3.20 41.05
CA VAL A 105 0.08 1.92 40.71
C VAL A 105 0.40 0.81 41.72
N PRO A 106 1.66 0.59 42.16
CA PRO A 106 1.97 -0.41 43.19
C PRO A 106 1.24 -0.17 44.51
N VAL A 107 1.06 1.09 44.93
CA VAL A 107 0.35 1.45 46.17
C VAL A 107 -1.12 1.04 46.09
N PHE A 108 -1.81 1.44 45.01
CA PHE A 108 -3.21 1.04 44.78
C PHE A 108 -3.35 -0.47 44.59
N ARG A 109 -2.44 -1.09 43.83
CA ARG A 109 -2.45 -2.54 43.59
C ARG A 109 -2.29 -3.32 44.89
N THR A 110 -1.35 -2.93 45.75
CA THR A 110 -1.12 -3.61 47.05
C THR A 110 -2.38 -3.57 47.90
N PHE A 111 -3.04 -2.42 47.96
CA PHE A 111 -4.30 -2.28 48.69
C PHE A 111 -5.43 -3.15 48.11
N VAL A 112 -5.68 -3.03 46.80
CA VAL A 112 -6.76 -3.78 46.13
C VAL A 112 -6.54 -5.29 46.23
N GLN A 113 -5.29 -5.75 46.08
CA GLN A 113 -4.95 -7.16 46.24
C GLN A 113 -5.12 -7.64 47.68
N SER A 114 -4.78 -6.82 48.68
CA SER A 114 -5.00 -7.17 50.10
C SER A 114 -6.48 -7.34 50.46
N LYS A 115 -7.38 -6.67 49.73
CA LYS A 115 -8.84 -6.70 49.94
C LYS A 115 -9.60 -7.49 48.87
N LYS A 116 -8.92 -8.21 47.98
CA LYS A 116 -9.49 -8.93 46.82
C LYS A 116 -10.69 -9.81 47.21
N ASN A 117 -10.56 -10.62 48.26
CA ASN A 117 -11.62 -11.54 48.68
C ASN A 117 -12.90 -10.79 49.10
N ILE A 118 -12.75 -9.68 49.83
CA ILE A 118 -13.88 -8.83 50.26
C ILE A 118 -14.53 -8.18 49.03
N LEU A 119 -13.73 -7.66 48.09
CA LEU A 119 -14.27 -7.04 46.88
C LEU A 119 -15.08 -8.03 46.02
N VAL A 120 -14.65 -9.30 45.95
CA VAL A 120 -15.39 -10.37 45.25
C VAL A 120 -16.66 -10.74 46.00
N GLU A 121 -16.60 -10.87 47.34
CA GLU A 121 -17.76 -11.23 48.18
C GLU A 121 -18.90 -10.22 48.08
N TYR A 122 -18.57 -8.93 48.06
CA TYR A 122 -19.52 -7.84 47.88
C TYR A 122 -19.88 -7.56 46.41
N GLY A 123 -19.57 -8.48 45.48
CA GLY A 123 -20.00 -8.40 44.08
C GLY A 123 -19.46 -7.18 43.32
N LEU A 124 -18.26 -6.70 43.67
CA LEU A 124 -17.69 -5.49 43.08
C LEU A 124 -17.09 -5.76 41.71
N ARG A 125 -17.62 -5.12 40.67
CA ARG A 125 -17.18 -5.30 39.28
C ARG A 125 -15.87 -4.59 38.99
N ARG A 126 -15.75 -3.35 39.48
CA ARG A 126 -14.58 -2.50 39.28
C ARG A 126 -14.45 -1.46 40.38
N ILE A 127 -13.20 -1.13 40.71
CA ILE A 127 -12.83 0.00 41.55
C ILE A 127 -11.96 0.96 40.72
N THR A 128 -12.29 2.25 40.73
CA THR A 128 -11.55 3.29 39.99
C THR A 128 -11.04 4.33 40.97
N PHE A 129 -9.74 4.59 40.97
CA PHE A 129 -9.13 5.69 41.71
C PHE A 129 -8.97 6.90 40.80
N LEU A 130 -9.46 8.05 41.24
CA LEU A 130 -9.32 9.34 40.59
C LEU A 130 -8.40 10.23 41.44
N ILE A 131 -7.36 10.80 40.84
CA ILE A 131 -6.50 11.79 41.47
C ILE A 131 -6.79 13.15 40.86
N ALA A 132 -7.28 14.08 41.68
CA ALA A 132 -7.54 15.44 41.26
C ALA A 132 -6.25 16.27 41.26
N GLN A 133 -5.93 16.88 40.12
CA GLN A 133 -4.80 17.80 39.98
C GLN A 133 -5.29 19.21 39.66
N GLN A 134 -4.58 20.23 40.11
CA GLN A 134 -4.97 21.61 39.89
C GLN A 134 -4.56 22.05 38.48
N ARG A 135 -5.54 22.47 37.66
CA ARG A 135 -5.36 22.91 36.25
C ARG A 135 -4.95 21.82 35.25
N GLU A 136 -4.96 20.56 35.65
CA GLU A 136 -4.71 19.40 34.77
C GLU A 136 -5.90 18.45 34.77
N PHE A 137 -5.99 17.57 33.76
CA PHE A 137 -7.03 16.56 33.69
C PHE A 137 -6.81 15.50 34.79
N PRO A 138 -7.85 15.06 35.52
CA PRO A 138 -7.68 14.07 36.58
C PRO A 138 -7.09 12.76 36.06
N LYS A 139 -6.23 12.14 36.85
CA LYS A 139 -5.66 10.82 36.55
C LYS A 139 -6.62 9.72 37.02
N PHE A 140 -6.79 8.67 36.21
CA PHE A 140 -7.70 7.55 36.50
C PHE A 140 -6.96 6.21 36.48
N PHE A 141 -7.18 5.40 37.51
CA PHE A 141 -6.62 4.05 37.63
C PHE A 141 -7.75 3.05 37.90
N THR A 142 -7.98 2.11 36.99
CA THR A 142 -9.12 1.19 37.05
C THR A 142 -8.65 -0.23 37.32
N PHE A 143 -9.25 -0.89 38.31
CA PHE A 143 -9.01 -2.30 38.64
C PHE A 143 -10.33 -3.08 38.53
N ARG A 144 -10.32 -4.24 37.86
CA ARG A 144 -11.55 -4.98 37.53
C ARG A 144 -11.54 -6.41 38.02
N ALA A 145 -12.69 -6.91 38.43
CA ALA A 145 -12.85 -8.28 38.93
C ALA A 145 -12.47 -9.36 37.90
N ARG A 146 -12.76 -9.13 36.61
CA ARG A 146 -12.46 -10.10 35.54
C ARG A 146 -10.97 -10.40 35.38
N ASP A 147 -10.12 -9.43 35.73
CA ASP A 147 -8.67 -9.52 35.67
C ASP A 147 -8.09 -9.76 37.08
N GLU A 148 -8.87 -10.39 37.97
CA GLU A 148 -8.52 -10.61 39.38
C GLU A 148 -8.15 -9.33 40.17
N PHE A 149 -8.78 -8.22 39.81
CA PHE A 149 -8.44 -6.88 40.28
C PHE A 149 -6.97 -6.49 40.03
N ALA A 150 -6.39 -6.98 38.95
CA ALA A 150 -5.25 -6.32 38.32
C ALA A 150 -5.69 -4.97 37.71
N GLU A 151 -4.72 -4.06 37.56
CA GLU A 151 -4.96 -2.79 36.88
C GLU A 151 -5.25 -3.06 35.41
N ASP A 152 -6.35 -2.54 34.90
CA ASP A 152 -6.55 -2.48 33.46
C ASP A 152 -5.94 -1.18 32.91
N ARG A 153 -4.75 -1.34 32.33
CA ARG A 153 -4.00 -0.25 31.70
C ARG A 153 -4.71 0.38 30.50
N ILE A 154 -5.65 -0.32 29.86
CA ILE A 154 -6.44 0.22 28.73
C ILE A 154 -7.28 1.42 29.19
N TYR A 155 -7.77 1.42 30.43
CA TYR A 155 -8.59 2.49 30.99
C TYR A 155 -7.77 3.47 31.83
N ARG A 156 -6.44 3.46 31.72
CA ARG A 156 -5.60 4.44 32.42
C ARG A 156 -5.89 5.84 31.88
N HIS A 157 -6.08 6.79 32.80
CA HIS A 157 -6.47 8.19 32.52
C HIS A 157 -7.80 8.35 31.78
N LEU A 158 -8.60 7.29 31.72
CA LEU A 158 -9.91 7.27 31.09
C LEU A 158 -10.96 6.83 32.09
N GLU A 159 -12.01 7.64 32.24
CA GLU A 159 -13.17 7.22 33.02
C GLU A 159 -13.85 6.01 32.35
N PRO A 160 -14.02 4.88 33.05
CA PRO A 160 -14.61 3.68 32.45
C PRO A 160 -16.06 3.84 31.98
N ALA A 161 -16.78 4.84 32.50
CA ALA A 161 -18.10 5.20 32.03
C ALA A 161 -18.08 5.95 30.69
N LEU A 162 -16.95 6.54 30.30
CA LEU A 162 -16.77 7.25 29.03
C LEU A 162 -16.05 6.41 27.98
N ALA A 163 -15.38 5.34 28.40
CA ALA A 163 -14.67 4.45 27.51
C ALA A 163 -15.54 3.80 26.42
N PHE A 164 -16.86 3.66 26.63
CA PHE A 164 -17.75 3.21 25.56
C PHE A 164 -17.76 4.17 24.37
N GLN A 165 -17.53 5.47 24.60
CA GLN A 165 -17.43 6.50 23.56
C GLN A 165 -16.17 6.37 22.72
N LEU A 166 -15.15 5.66 23.20
CA LEU A 166 -13.98 5.27 22.41
C LEU A 166 -14.22 4.03 21.55
N GLU A 167 -15.35 3.33 21.74
CA GLU A 167 -15.75 2.18 20.92
C GLU A 167 -14.69 1.07 20.84
N LEU A 168 -14.06 0.77 21.99
CA LEU A 168 -12.97 -0.21 22.10
C LEU A 168 -13.36 -1.61 21.56
N ASN A 169 -14.66 -1.94 21.56
CA ASN A 169 -15.20 -3.19 21.01
C ASN A 169 -14.88 -3.39 19.53
N ARG A 170 -14.70 -2.31 18.76
CA ARG A 170 -14.33 -2.41 17.34
C ARG A 170 -12.90 -2.90 17.14
N MET A 171 -12.07 -2.89 18.17
CA MET A 171 -10.69 -3.40 18.12
C MET A 171 -10.56 -4.82 18.70
N ARG A 172 -11.66 -5.55 18.90
CA ARG A 172 -11.67 -6.90 19.53
C ARG A 172 -10.80 -7.96 18.83
N ASN A 173 -10.52 -7.75 17.54
CA ASN A 173 -9.66 -8.65 16.74
C ASN A 173 -8.16 -8.42 17.03
N PHE A 174 -7.83 -7.45 17.87
CA PHE A 174 -6.47 -7.11 18.26
C PHE A 174 -6.28 -7.32 19.76
N ASP A 175 -5.09 -7.75 20.15
CA ASP A 175 -4.61 -7.66 21.52
C ASP A 175 -4.00 -6.27 21.73
N LEU A 176 -4.52 -5.54 22.72
CA LEU A 176 -4.27 -4.10 22.88
C LEU A 176 -3.33 -3.84 24.04
N THR A 177 -2.28 -3.08 23.78
CA THR A 177 -1.37 -2.56 24.79
C THR A 177 -1.46 -1.03 24.81
N ALA A 178 -1.74 -0.46 25.98
CA ALA A 178 -1.81 1.00 26.13
C ALA A 178 -0.41 1.60 26.10
N VAL A 179 -0.18 2.58 25.22
CA VAL A 179 1.07 3.32 25.10
C VAL A 179 0.91 4.64 25.88
N PRO A 180 1.84 4.99 26.79
CA PRO A 180 1.75 6.23 27.53
C PRO A 180 1.91 7.44 26.60
N CYS A 181 0.97 8.38 26.67
CA CYS A 181 0.99 9.65 25.95
C CYS A 181 1.21 10.81 26.92
N ALA A 182 1.88 11.87 26.47
CA ALA A 182 2.02 13.09 27.26
C ALA A 182 0.66 13.82 27.39
N ASN A 183 -0.16 13.77 26.34
CA ASN A 183 -1.51 14.33 26.36
C ASN A 183 -2.55 13.30 26.79
N HIS A 184 -3.01 13.38 28.04
CA HIS A 184 -4.01 12.45 28.61
C HIS A 184 -5.41 12.51 27.97
N LYS A 185 -5.69 13.49 27.09
CA LYS A 185 -6.93 13.52 26.30
C LYS A 185 -6.93 12.50 25.16
N MET A 186 -5.74 12.03 24.79
CA MET A 186 -5.53 11.04 23.73
C MET A 186 -5.18 9.70 24.35
N HIS A 187 -5.73 8.66 23.77
CA HIS A 187 -5.46 7.28 24.16
C HIS A 187 -4.86 6.56 22.97
N LEU A 188 -3.57 6.25 23.08
CA LEU A 188 -2.84 5.50 22.08
C LEU A 188 -2.75 4.03 22.50
N TYR A 189 -3.13 3.14 21.59
CA TYR A 189 -3.04 1.71 21.78
C TYR A 189 -2.19 1.10 20.67
N LEU A 190 -1.24 0.25 21.03
CA LEU A 190 -0.57 -0.64 20.09
C LEU A 190 -1.36 -1.95 20.05
N GLY A 191 -1.99 -2.22 18.92
CA GLY A 191 -2.78 -3.41 18.65
C GLY A 191 -2.00 -4.45 17.86
N ALA A 192 -1.86 -5.64 18.41
CA ALA A 192 -1.31 -6.82 17.74
C ALA A 192 -2.48 -7.69 17.25
N ALA A 193 -2.55 -8.02 15.95
CA ALA A 193 -3.63 -8.85 15.45
C ALA A 193 -3.64 -10.24 16.13
N ARG A 194 -4.83 -10.72 16.51
CA ARG A 194 -4.99 -12.07 17.07
C ARG A 194 -4.80 -13.09 15.95
N VAL A 195 -3.82 -13.97 16.12
CA VAL A 195 -3.49 -15.07 15.20
C VAL A 195 -3.64 -16.41 15.92
N GLU A 196 -3.70 -17.52 15.15
CA GLU A 196 -3.72 -18.87 15.72
C GLU A 196 -2.44 -19.15 16.54
N GLU A 197 -2.57 -20.00 17.58
CA GLU A 197 -1.46 -20.31 18.48
C GLU A 197 -0.27 -20.91 17.71
N GLY A 198 0.87 -20.22 17.74
CA GLY A 198 2.11 -20.62 17.06
C GLY A 198 2.45 -19.84 15.79
N ALA A 199 1.53 -19.02 15.26
CA ALA A 199 1.82 -18.11 14.16
C ALA A 199 2.45 -16.80 14.64
N GLU A 200 3.43 -16.27 13.90
CA GLU A 200 4.02 -14.96 14.19
C GLU A 200 3.04 -13.84 13.83
N VAL A 201 2.89 -12.85 14.71
CA VAL A 201 2.03 -11.69 14.44
C VAL A 201 2.73 -10.76 13.45
N THR A 202 2.15 -10.58 12.27
CA THR A 202 2.69 -9.67 11.25
C THR A 202 1.99 -8.30 11.22
N ASP A 203 0.77 -8.20 11.79
CA ASP A 203 -0.07 -7.01 11.76
C ASP A 203 -0.06 -6.29 13.10
N TYR A 204 0.75 -5.24 13.17
CA TYR A 204 0.80 -4.31 14.29
C TYR A 204 0.28 -2.95 13.85
N ARG A 205 -0.66 -2.39 14.61
CA ARG A 205 -1.27 -1.08 14.31
C ARG A 205 -1.27 -0.18 15.53
N PHE A 206 -1.03 1.10 15.31
CA PHE A 206 -1.37 2.11 16.28
C PHE A 206 -2.83 2.53 16.10
N PHE A 207 -3.60 2.48 17.17
CA PHE A 207 -4.93 3.04 17.28
C PHE A 207 -4.87 4.23 18.22
N ILE A 208 -4.99 5.44 17.68
CA ILE A 208 -5.12 6.65 18.49
C ILE A 208 -6.60 7.04 18.56
N ARG A 209 -7.09 7.23 19.78
CA ARG A 209 -8.49 7.59 20.02
C ARG A 209 -8.59 8.78 20.96
N ALA A 210 -9.42 9.76 20.60
CA ALA A 210 -9.63 10.96 21.42
C ALA A 210 -11.13 11.28 21.57
N ILE A 211 -11.50 11.76 22.77
CA ILE A 211 -12.84 12.29 23.05
C ILE A 211 -12.73 13.80 23.20
N ILE A 212 -13.50 14.52 22.39
CA ILE A 212 -13.48 15.98 22.33
C ILE A 212 -14.65 16.50 23.16
N ARG A 213 -14.32 17.13 24.29
CA ARG A 213 -15.25 17.73 25.24
C ARG A 213 -14.73 19.11 25.59
N HIS A 214 -15.36 20.16 25.06
CA HIS A 214 -15.05 21.54 25.43
C HIS A 214 -16.29 22.22 25.99
N SER A 215 -16.14 22.99 27.07
CA SER A 215 -17.23 23.78 27.67
C SER A 215 -17.78 24.82 26.70
N ASP A 216 -16.91 25.39 25.87
CA ASP A 216 -17.28 26.43 24.91
C ASP A 216 -18.06 25.89 23.70
N LEU A 217 -17.98 24.58 23.44
CA LEU A 217 -18.87 23.90 22.48
C LEU A 217 -20.33 23.80 22.99
N ILE A 218 -20.55 24.04 24.29
CA ILE A 218 -21.86 23.93 24.95
C ILE A 218 -22.53 25.31 25.08
N THR A 219 -21.78 26.42 25.00
CA THR A 219 -22.33 27.79 25.13
C THR A 219 -22.49 28.49 23.77
N LYS A 220 -23.74 28.89 23.46
CA LYS A 220 -24.21 29.70 22.31
C LYS A 220 -23.44 29.50 20.99
N GLU A 221 -23.93 28.54 20.21
CA GLU A 221 -23.66 28.39 18.76
C GLU A 221 -22.18 28.30 18.41
N ALA A 222 -21.52 27.20 18.81
CA ALA A 222 -20.17 26.90 18.37
C ALA A 222 -20.08 26.98 16.83
N SER A 223 -19.26 27.90 16.33
CA SER A 223 -19.06 28.10 14.91
C SER A 223 -18.35 26.90 14.30
N PHE A 224 -18.69 26.57 13.05
CA PHE A 224 -18.02 25.55 12.25
C PHE A 224 -16.49 25.73 12.23
N GLU A 225 -16.03 26.99 12.18
CA GLU A 225 -14.61 27.35 12.21
C GLU A 225 -13.90 26.88 13.49
N TYR A 226 -14.56 26.98 14.65
CA TYR A 226 -13.99 26.50 15.91
C TYR A 226 -13.83 24.98 15.89
N LEU A 227 -14.82 24.24 15.39
CA LEU A 227 -14.75 22.78 15.29
C LEU A 227 -13.64 22.34 14.33
N GLN A 228 -13.49 23.04 13.21
CA GLN A 228 -12.40 22.81 12.27
C GLN A 228 -11.03 23.04 12.94
N ASN A 229 -10.84 24.16 13.64
CA ASN A 229 -9.58 24.48 14.31
C ASN A 229 -9.25 23.49 15.44
N GLU A 230 -10.24 23.09 16.23
CA GLU A 230 -10.07 22.10 17.29
C GLU A 230 -9.79 20.69 16.74
N GLY A 231 -10.49 20.31 15.66
CA GLY A 231 -10.22 19.06 14.95
C GLY A 231 -8.82 19.02 14.36
N GLU A 232 -8.37 20.11 13.75
CA GLU A 232 -7.02 20.26 13.19
C GLU A 232 -5.94 20.20 14.29
N ARG A 233 -6.14 20.93 15.40
CA ARG A 233 -5.24 20.91 16.56
C ARG A 233 -5.07 19.49 17.10
N LEU A 234 -6.16 18.75 17.26
CA LEU A 234 -6.11 17.37 17.76
C LEU A 234 -5.53 16.40 16.75
N LEU A 235 -5.77 16.58 15.45
CA LEU A 235 -5.12 15.77 14.44
C LEU A 235 -3.59 15.93 14.50
N LEU A 236 -3.10 17.16 14.66
CA LEU A 236 -1.66 17.44 14.83
C LEU A 236 -1.11 16.82 16.12
N GLU A 237 -1.79 17.00 17.26
CA GLU A 237 -1.39 16.36 18.53
C GLU A 237 -1.36 14.83 18.41
N ALA A 238 -2.32 14.23 17.71
CA ALA A 238 -2.34 12.80 17.45
C ALA A 238 -1.15 12.34 16.59
N MET A 239 -0.80 13.13 15.57
CA MET A 239 0.33 12.85 14.70
C MET A 239 1.66 12.97 15.45
N ASP A 240 1.81 13.96 16.34
CA ASP A 240 3.01 14.15 17.14
C ASP A 240 3.20 12.99 18.15
N GLU A 241 2.13 12.56 18.82
CA GLU A 241 2.16 11.38 19.71
C GLU A 241 2.47 10.09 18.94
N LEU A 242 1.95 9.95 17.71
CA LEU A 242 2.32 8.84 16.83
C LEU A 242 3.81 8.89 16.45
N GLU A 243 4.36 10.06 16.08
CA GLU A 243 5.78 10.22 15.76
C GLU A 243 6.70 9.79 16.92
N VAL A 244 6.34 10.15 18.15
CA VAL A 244 7.04 9.71 19.38
C VAL A 244 6.93 8.20 19.55
N ALA A 245 5.74 7.63 19.39
CA ALA A 245 5.52 6.18 19.51
C ALA A 245 6.29 5.38 18.45
N PHE A 246 6.36 5.88 17.22
CA PHE A 246 7.16 5.31 16.14
C PHE A 246 8.65 5.25 16.47
N SER A 247 9.17 6.24 17.21
CA SER A 247 10.59 6.33 17.57
C SER A 247 10.95 5.38 18.74
N ASN A 248 10.02 5.14 19.65
CA ASN A 248 10.25 4.33 20.86
C ASN A 248 9.93 2.84 20.67
N THR A 249 9.21 2.47 19.62
CA THR A 249 8.73 1.10 19.43
C THR A 249 9.65 0.31 18.51
N THR A 250 9.99 -0.92 18.89
CA THR A 250 10.82 -1.83 18.07
C THR A 250 10.04 -2.52 16.96
N VAL A 251 8.71 -2.70 17.15
CA VAL A 251 7.84 -3.33 16.15
C VAL A 251 7.43 -2.35 15.06
N ARG A 252 7.44 -2.82 13.82
CA ARG A 252 7.07 -2.03 12.65
C ARG A 252 5.55 -2.02 12.51
N THR A 253 4.92 -0.86 12.68
CA THR A 253 3.46 -0.72 12.51
C THR A 253 3.07 -0.41 11.07
N ASP A 254 1.82 -0.77 10.74
CA ASP A 254 1.17 -0.53 9.45
C ASP A 254 -0.33 -0.28 9.67
N CYS A 255 -1.00 0.29 8.66
CA CYS A 255 -2.46 0.51 8.68
C CYS A 255 -2.98 1.24 9.93
N ASN A 256 -2.24 2.24 10.40
CA ASN A 256 -2.56 2.98 11.62
C ASN A 256 -3.92 3.68 11.50
N HIS A 257 -4.59 3.84 12.63
CA HIS A 257 -5.96 4.29 12.73
C HIS A 257 -6.12 5.47 13.68
N ILE A 258 -6.83 6.50 13.23
CA ILE A 258 -7.17 7.68 14.05
C ILE A 258 -8.69 7.72 14.26
N PHE A 259 -9.14 7.80 15.51
CA PHE A 259 -10.55 7.97 15.86
C PHE A 259 -10.77 9.22 16.70
N LEU A 260 -11.57 10.16 16.18
CA LEU A 260 -11.93 11.41 16.87
C LEU A 260 -13.43 11.43 17.14
N ASN A 261 -13.81 11.55 18.41
CA ASN A 261 -15.21 11.62 18.81
C ASN A 261 -15.59 13.00 19.36
N PHE A 262 -16.33 13.77 18.56
CA PHE A 262 -16.92 15.04 18.94
C PHE A 262 -18.25 14.79 19.66
N VAL A 263 -18.21 14.89 20.99
CA VAL A 263 -19.39 14.68 21.85
C VAL A 263 -20.41 15.81 21.72
N PRO A 264 -20.03 17.10 21.66
CA PRO A 264 -20.99 18.19 21.55
C PRO A 264 -21.81 18.14 20.25
N THR A 265 -23.04 18.64 20.31
CA THR A 265 -23.92 18.73 19.14
C THR A 265 -23.80 20.09 18.49
N VAL A 266 -23.49 20.12 17.19
CA VAL A 266 -23.31 21.36 16.41
C VAL A 266 -24.38 21.53 15.34
N ILE A 267 -24.69 22.77 14.97
CA ILE A 267 -25.66 23.07 13.91
C ILE A 267 -24.90 23.26 12.60
N MET A 268 -25.01 22.31 11.68
CA MET A 268 -24.27 22.37 10.42
C MET A 268 -24.85 21.44 9.33
N ASP A 269 -24.50 21.76 8.09
CA ASP A 269 -24.72 20.88 6.94
C ASP A 269 -23.59 19.82 6.87
N PRO A 270 -23.92 18.53 6.75
CA PRO A 270 -22.93 17.46 6.62
C PRO A 270 -21.97 17.62 5.42
N SER A 271 -22.39 18.24 4.32
CA SER A 271 -21.54 18.48 3.14
C SER A 271 -20.32 19.35 3.45
N LYS A 272 -20.47 20.32 4.37
CA LYS A 272 -19.37 21.18 4.83
C LYS A 272 -18.32 20.42 5.63
N ILE A 273 -18.72 19.33 6.31
CA ILE A 273 -17.78 18.46 7.05
C ILE A 273 -16.83 17.81 6.04
N GLU A 274 -17.38 17.26 4.96
CA GLU A 274 -16.61 16.58 3.93
C GLU A 274 -15.57 17.51 3.30
N GLU A 275 -15.97 18.73 2.93
CA GLU A 275 -15.07 19.73 2.34
C GLU A 275 -13.94 20.15 3.29
N SER A 276 -14.26 20.38 4.57
CA SER A 276 -13.29 20.76 5.61
C SER A 276 -12.26 19.66 5.85
N VAL A 277 -12.73 18.42 6.00
CA VAL A 277 -11.87 17.26 6.24
C VAL A 277 -11.01 16.98 5.01
N ARG A 278 -11.56 17.09 3.80
CA ARG A 278 -10.80 16.94 2.56
C ARG A 278 -9.65 17.95 2.48
N SER A 279 -9.91 19.21 2.82
CA SER A 279 -8.88 20.26 2.87
C SER A 279 -7.78 19.96 3.90
N MET A 280 -8.16 19.48 5.10
CA MET A 280 -7.21 19.08 6.15
C MET A 280 -6.32 17.90 5.71
N VAL A 281 -6.91 16.84 5.16
CA VAL A 281 -6.14 15.65 4.73
C VAL A 281 -5.21 16.00 3.56
N MET A 282 -5.64 16.84 2.62
CA MET A 282 -4.77 17.30 1.53
C MET A 282 -3.58 18.12 2.05
N ARG A 283 -3.78 18.93 3.10
CA ARG A 283 -2.71 19.72 3.74
C ARG A 283 -1.68 18.84 4.47
N TYR A 284 -2.14 17.79 5.16
CA TYR A 284 -1.30 16.94 6.02
C TYR A 284 -1.00 15.55 5.47
N GLY A 285 -1.40 15.26 4.23
CA GLY A 285 -1.33 13.92 3.63
C GLY A 285 0.07 13.33 3.64
N SER A 286 1.11 14.14 3.42
CA SER A 286 2.50 13.67 3.44
C SER A 286 2.96 13.19 4.82
N ARG A 287 2.52 13.82 5.91
CA ARG A 287 2.81 13.35 7.28
C ARG A 287 1.97 12.13 7.63
N LEU A 288 0.67 12.11 7.30
CA LEU A 288 -0.21 10.95 7.50
C LEU A 288 0.32 9.71 6.79
N TRP A 289 0.84 9.87 5.57
CA TRP A 289 1.48 8.82 4.79
C TRP A 289 2.75 8.30 5.45
N LYS A 290 3.64 9.19 5.92
CA LYS A 290 4.84 8.80 6.68
C LYS A 290 4.49 8.02 7.94
N LEU A 291 3.40 8.40 8.61
CA LEU A 291 2.87 7.72 9.78
C LEU A 291 2.03 6.50 9.45
N ARG A 292 1.92 6.10 8.17
CA ARG A 292 1.17 4.92 7.70
C ARG A 292 -0.28 4.89 8.21
N VAL A 293 -0.91 6.06 8.30
CA VAL A 293 -2.32 6.18 8.67
C VAL A 293 -3.16 5.79 7.45
N LEU A 294 -3.75 4.59 7.51
CA LEU A 294 -4.59 4.05 6.42
C LEU A 294 -6.02 4.58 6.53
N GLN A 295 -6.52 4.65 7.76
CA GLN A 295 -7.91 4.97 8.03
C GLN A 295 -8.03 5.99 9.15
N ALA A 296 -8.91 6.96 8.96
CA ALA A 296 -9.29 7.90 10.01
C ALA A 296 -10.82 7.98 10.10
N GLU A 297 -11.32 8.13 11.31
CA GLU A 297 -12.73 8.13 11.63
C GLU A 297 -13.08 9.34 12.50
N VAL A 298 -14.13 10.04 12.10
CA VAL A 298 -14.67 11.16 12.86
C VAL A 298 -16.13 10.89 13.18
N LYS A 299 -16.48 10.93 14.47
CA LYS A 299 -17.85 10.85 14.95
C LYS A 299 -18.28 12.23 15.44
N ILE A 300 -19.41 12.71 14.96
CA ILE A 300 -19.93 14.05 15.29
C ILE A 300 -21.44 14.03 15.35
N ASN A 301 -22.01 14.73 16.33
CA ASN A 301 -23.45 14.93 16.43
C ASN A 301 -23.83 16.26 15.77
N ILE A 302 -24.71 16.22 14.77
CA ILE A 302 -25.15 17.42 14.05
C ILE A 302 -26.65 17.66 14.19
N ARG A 303 -27.07 18.91 14.04
CA ARG A 303 -28.46 19.32 13.83
C ARG A 303 -28.53 20.19 12.57
N LEU A 304 -29.57 20.00 11.76
CA LEU A 304 -29.79 20.86 10.58
C LEU A 304 -30.43 22.21 10.94
N THR A 305 -31.19 22.25 12.03
CA THR A 305 -31.89 23.45 12.54
C THR A 305 -31.75 23.53 14.05
N THR A 306 -31.94 24.71 14.63
CA THR A 306 -31.86 24.95 16.09
C THR A 306 -32.82 24.07 16.90
N THR A 307 -33.98 23.73 16.33
CA THR A 307 -35.01 22.88 16.92
C THR A 307 -34.97 21.42 16.42
N GLY A 308 -34.02 21.08 15.55
CA GLY A 308 -33.91 19.76 14.95
C GLY A 308 -33.39 18.68 15.92
N THR A 309 -33.72 17.43 15.63
CA THR A 309 -33.16 16.27 16.34
C THR A 309 -31.67 16.12 16.05
N ALA A 310 -30.89 15.74 17.05
CA ALA A 310 -29.47 15.43 16.86
C ALA A 310 -29.32 14.16 16.00
N ILE A 311 -28.47 14.25 14.98
CA ILE A 311 -28.16 13.16 14.07
C ILE A 311 -26.67 12.81 14.27
N PRO A 312 -26.36 11.59 14.72
CA PRO A 312 -24.98 11.12 14.76
C PRO A 312 -24.50 10.83 13.33
N ILE A 313 -23.45 11.53 12.94
CA ILE A 313 -22.78 11.37 11.66
C ILE A 313 -21.40 10.77 11.90
N ARG A 314 -21.05 9.81 11.05
CA ARG A 314 -19.71 9.23 10.98
C ARG A 314 -19.10 9.50 9.63
N LEU A 315 -17.88 9.98 9.67
CA LEU A 315 -17.05 10.17 8.49
C LEU A 315 -15.90 9.18 8.56
N PHE A 316 -15.75 8.38 7.51
CA PHE A 316 -14.65 7.47 7.30
C PHE A 316 -13.76 8.00 6.18
N LEU A 317 -12.47 8.09 6.47
CA LEU A 317 -11.41 8.42 5.55
C LEU A 317 -10.60 7.16 5.32
N THR A 318 -10.48 6.72 4.08
CA THR A 318 -9.67 5.54 3.75
C THR A 318 -8.73 5.89 2.61
N ASN A 319 -7.43 5.66 2.80
CA ASN A 319 -6.41 5.87 1.77
C ASN A 319 -5.64 4.59 1.49
N GLU A 320 -6.25 3.64 0.78
CA GLU A 320 -5.65 2.33 0.51
C GLU A 320 -4.45 2.39 -0.43
N SER A 321 -4.54 3.17 -1.50
CA SER A 321 -3.51 3.24 -2.54
C SER A 321 -2.41 4.24 -2.23
N GLY A 322 -2.64 5.17 -1.30
CA GLY A 322 -1.75 6.29 -0.97
C GLY A 322 -1.99 7.57 -1.75
N TYR A 323 -2.68 7.46 -2.88
CA TYR A 323 -2.91 8.57 -3.81
C TYR A 323 -4.39 8.99 -3.87
N TYR A 324 -5.29 8.14 -3.37
CA TYR A 324 -6.73 8.40 -3.38
C TYR A 324 -7.32 8.32 -1.98
N LEU A 325 -7.86 9.45 -1.54
CA LEU A 325 -8.63 9.53 -0.32
C LEU A 325 -10.11 9.27 -0.64
N ASP A 326 -10.61 8.12 -0.20
CA ASP A 326 -12.05 7.86 -0.17
C ASP A 326 -12.64 8.45 1.11
N ILE A 327 -13.66 9.30 0.95
CA ILE A 327 -14.41 9.91 2.06
C ILE A 327 -15.84 9.39 1.99
N SER A 328 -16.20 8.57 2.97
CA SER A 328 -17.53 8.00 3.08
C SER A 328 -18.23 8.57 4.31
N LEU A 329 -19.40 9.17 4.11
CA LEU A 329 -20.24 9.73 5.17
C LEU A 329 -21.40 8.79 5.48
N TYR A 330 -21.66 8.54 6.76
CA TYR A 330 -22.73 7.68 7.23
C TYR A 330 -23.53 8.36 8.34
N LYS A 331 -24.82 8.07 8.39
CA LYS A 331 -25.73 8.36 9.49
C LYS A 331 -25.93 7.09 10.30
N GLU A 332 -25.84 7.16 11.62
CA GLU A 332 -26.24 6.03 12.46
C GLU A 332 -27.78 5.98 12.52
N VAL A 333 -28.38 4.89 12.06
CA VAL A 333 -29.83 4.69 12.02
C VAL A 333 -30.19 3.41 12.76
N THR A 334 -31.20 3.48 13.61
CA THR A 334 -31.76 2.30 14.27
C THR A 334 -32.70 1.58 13.32
N ASP A 335 -32.43 0.32 13.06
CA ASP A 335 -33.31 -0.55 12.29
C ASP A 335 -34.58 -0.86 13.08
N ALA A 336 -35.74 -0.66 12.46
CA ALA A 336 -37.04 -0.82 13.12
C ALA A 336 -37.39 -2.30 13.39
N GLY A 337 -36.81 -3.25 12.64
CA GLY A 337 -37.06 -4.68 12.81
C GLY A 337 -36.19 -5.32 13.88
N THR A 338 -34.89 -5.02 13.88
CA THR A 338 -33.91 -5.65 14.79
C THR A 338 -33.57 -4.82 16.04
N GLY A 339 -33.90 -3.53 16.06
CA GLY A 339 -33.50 -2.60 17.12
C GLY A 339 -32.00 -2.26 17.12
N ASN A 340 -31.23 -2.79 16.16
CA ASN A 340 -29.81 -2.56 16.05
C ASN A 340 -29.49 -1.25 15.33
N ILE A 341 -28.38 -0.62 15.69
CA ILE A 341 -27.91 0.61 15.04
C ILE A 341 -26.95 0.25 13.91
N MET A 342 -27.25 0.72 12.70
CA MET A 342 -26.50 0.45 11.48
C MET A 342 -25.98 1.74 10.84
N PHE A 343 -24.94 1.59 10.02
CA PHE A 343 -24.45 2.65 9.15
C PHE A 343 -25.34 2.77 7.92
N ASN A 344 -25.94 3.94 7.72
CA ASN A 344 -26.65 4.28 6.49
C ASN A 344 -25.86 5.36 5.75
N SER A 345 -25.45 5.11 4.51
CA SER A 345 -24.67 6.08 3.73
C SER A 345 -25.45 7.39 3.53
N PHE A 346 -24.75 8.50 3.64
CA PHE A 346 -25.30 9.82 3.47
C PHE A 346 -24.87 10.39 2.11
N GLY A 347 -25.82 10.52 1.16
CA GLY A 347 -25.58 11.01 -0.20
C GLY A 347 -25.89 9.95 -1.28
N ASP A 348 -25.47 10.23 -2.52
CA ASP A 348 -25.77 9.38 -3.68
C ASP A 348 -24.83 8.16 -3.82
N LYS A 349 -23.73 8.11 -3.06
CA LYS A 349 -22.78 7.00 -3.05
C LYS A 349 -23.01 6.11 -1.83
N GLU A 350 -23.19 4.81 -2.08
CA GLU A 350 -23.11 3.79 -1.04
C GLU A 350 -21.63 3.53 -0.72
N GLY A 351 -21.25 3.75 0.53
CA GLY A 351 -19.91 3.50 1.03
C GLY A 351 -19.73 2.04 1.51
N ALA A 352 -18.49 1.60 1.69
CA ALA A 352 -18.16 0.21 2.03
C ALA A 352 -18.82 -0.33 3.32
N GLN A 353 -19.20 0.54 4.25
CA GLN A 353 -19.84 0.16 5.52
C GLN A 353 -21.37 0.27 5.49
N HIS A 354 -21.99 0.52 4.33
CA HIS A 354 -23.43 0.63 4.21
C HIS A 354 -24.14 -0.64 4.71
N GLY A 355 -25.12 -0.49 5.60
CA GLY A 355 -25.90 -1.59 6.17
C GLY A 355 -25.17 -2.38 7.27
N MET A 356 -23.90 -2.08 7.56
CA MET A 356 -23.14 -2.75 8.62
C MET A 356 -23.51 -2.23 10.01
N LEU A 357 -23.39 -3.06 11.04
CA LEU A 357 -23.62 -2.67 12.44
C LEU A 357 -22.53 -1.72 12.94
N ILE A 358 -22.86 -0.77 13.82
CA ILE A 358 -21.87 0.18 14.37
C ILE A 358 -20.76 -0.48 15.19
N ASN A 359 -21.02 -1.67 15.74
CA ASN A 359 -20.08 -2.44 16.56
C ASN A 359 -19.23 -3.41 15.72
N THR A 360 -19.32 -3.35 14.39
CA THR A 360 -18.51 -4.18 13.49
C THR A 360 -17.02 -3.96 13.79
N PRO A 361 -16.26 -5.03 14.08
CA PRO A 361 -14.85 -4.92 14.41
C PRO A 361 -14.00 -4.62 13.18
N TYR A 362 -12.84 -4.01 13.38
CA TYR A 362 -11.85 -3.82 12.34
C TYR A 362 -11.24 -5.16 11.94
N MET A 363 -11.12 -5.33 10.63
CA MET A 363 -10.49 -6.51 10.08
C MET A 363 -8.96 -6.44 10.21
N THR A 364 -8.37 -7.60 10.47
CA THR A 364 -6.92 -7.81 10.45
C THR A 364 -6.39 -7.65 9.03
N LYS A 365 -5.07 -7.55 8.87
CA LYS A 365 -4.42 -7.26 7.59
C LYS A 365 -4.65 -8.40 6.60
N ASP A 366 -5.31 -8.07 5.49
CA ASP A 366 -5.50 -9.01 4.38
C ASP A 366 -4.20 -9.24 3.61
N LEU A 367 -4.09 -10.39 2.93
CA LEU A 367 -2.95 -10.73 2.04
C LEU A 367 -2.67 -9.62 1.01
N LEU A 368 -3.72 -8.98 0.51
CA LEU A 368 -3.63 -7.86 -0.45
C LEU A 368 -2.87 -6.67 0.16
N GLN A 369 -3.16 -6.33 1.42
CA GLN A 369 -2.53 -5.21 2.11
C GLN A 369 -1.06 -5.51 2.44
N ALA A 370 -0.70 -6.78 2.68
CA ALA A 370 0.69 -7.19 2.79
C ALA A 370 1.47 -6.95 1.49
N LYS A 371 0.89 -7.30 0.34
CA LYS A 371 1.47 -7.00 -0.98
C LYS A 371 1.58 -5.50 -1.24
N ARG A 372 0.52 -4.71 -0.94
CA ARG A 372 0.55 -3.24 -1.06
C ARG A 372 1.70 -2.62 -0.29
N PHE A 373 1.87 -3.04 0.95
CA PHE A 373 2.95 -2.58 1.80
C PHE A 373 4.33 -2.93 1.24
N GLN A 374 4.50 -4.14 0.71
CA GLN A 374 5.76 -4.54 0.08
C GLN A 374 6.10 -3.63 -1.11
N ALA A 375 5.13 -3.34 -1.99
CA ALA A 375 5.31 -2.41 -3.10
C ALA A 375 5.64 -0.98 -2.62
N GLN A 376 4.89 -0.45 -1.65
CA GLN A 376 5.10 0.88 -1.06
C GLN A 376 6.46 1.01 -0.39
N SER A 377 6.93 -0.04 0.28
CA SER A 377 8.27 -0.08 0.90
C SER A 377 9.41 -0.01 -0.11
N LEU A 378 9.15 -0.43 -1.35
CA LEU A 378 10.05 -0.31 -2.49
C LEU A 378 9.85 1.01 -3.27
N GLY A 379 8.95 1.88 -2.79
CA GLY A 379 8.68 3.18 -3.39
C GLY A 379 7.81 3.15 -4.63
N THR A 380 6.91 2.18 -4.78
CA THR A 380 5.99 2.11 -5.93
C THR A 380 4.58 1.67 -5.55
N THR A 381 3.63 1.95 -6.44
CA THR A 381 2.24 1.53 -6.34
C THR A 381 2.09 0.03 -6.60
N TYR A 382 1.22 -0.62 -5.83
CA TYR A 382 0.90 -2.02 -6.06
C TYR A 382 0.11 -2.21 -7.36
N VAL A 383 0.37 -3.31 -8.07
CA VAL A 383 -0.05 -3.49 -9.46
C VAL A 383 -1.56 -3.38 -9.69
N TYR A 384 -2.37 -3.85 -8.74
CA TYR A 384 -3.83 -3.81 -8.82
C TYR A 384 -4.44 -2.46 -8.42
N ASP A 385 -3.64 -1.52 -7.89
CA ASP A 385 -4.11 -0.16 -7.57
C ASP A 385 -3.93 0.80 -8.77
N PHE A 386 -3.15 0.45 -9.80
CA PHE A 386 -3.02 1.26 -11.01
C PHE A 386 -4.33 1.52 -11.76
N PRO A 387 -5.25 0.55 -11.98
CA PRO A 387 -6.53 0.84 -12.62
C PRO A 387 -7.31 1.96 -11.92
N GLU A 388 -7.28 2.01 -10.59
CA GLU A 388 -7.92 3.09 -9.84
C GLU A 388 -7.16 4.41 -9.99
N MET A 389 -5.81 4.36 -10.02
CA MET A 389 -4.99 5.54 -10.34
C MET A 389 -5.32 6.13 -11.72
N PHE A 390 -5.50 5.29 -12.76
CA PHE A 390 -5.97 5.73 -14.08
C PHE A 390 -7.36 6.37 -14.00
N ARG A 391 -8.28 5.81 -13.22
CA ARG A 391 -9.63 6.38 -13.02
C ARG A 391 -9.54 7.79 -12.43
N GLN A 392 -8.72 7.98 -11.39
CA GLN A 392 -8.55 9.27 -10.72
C GLN A 392 -7.87 10.30 -11.62
N ALA A 393 -6.84 9.91 -12.36
CA ALA A 393 -6.19 10.78 -13.33
C ALA A 393 -7.15 11.21 -14.46
N LEU A 394 -8.04 10.32 -14.90
CA LEU A 394 -9.11 10.66 -15.84
C LEU A 394 -10.07 11.70 -15.24
N PHE A 395 -10.51 11.55 -13.98
CA PHE A 395 -11.35 12.57 -13.34
C PHE A 395 -10.66 13.94 -13.30
N LYS A 396 -9.36 13.98 -12.97
CA LYS A 396 -8.54 15.21 -13.00
C LYS A 396 -8.54 15.84 -14.40
N LEU A 397 -8.38 15.03 -15.46
CA LEU A 397 -8.42 15.51 -16.86
C LEU A 397 -9.80 16.00 -17.29
N TRP A 398 -10.89 15.37 -16.85
CA TRP A 398 -12.25 15.81 -17.14
C TRP A 398 -12.63 17.12 -16.43
N GLY A 399 -12.09 17.37 -15.24
CA GLY A 399 -12.32 18.59 -14.47
C GLY A 399 -13.62 18.51 -13.65
N SER A 400 -14.59 19.39 -13.92
CA SER A 400 -15.84 19.53 -13.14
C SER A 400 -16.73 18.27 -13.17
N SER A 401 -17.38 17.96 -12.04
CA SER A 401 -18.26 16.79 -11.84
C SER A 401 -19.36 16.62 -12.87
N ASP A 402 -19.88 17.72 -13.40
CA ASP A 402 -21.04 17.70 -14.29
C ASP A 402 -20.72 17.26 -15.72
N LYS A 403 -19.43 17.04 -16.04
CA LYS A 403 -18.95 16.78 -17.40
C LYS A 403 -18.45 15.37 -17.67
N TYR A 404 -18.18 14.55 -16.65
CA TYR A 404 -17.66 13.20 -16.87
C TYR A 404 -18.76 12.12 -16.84
N PRO A 405 -18.67 11.08 -17.68
CA PRO A 405 -19.60 9.94 -17.65
C PRO A 405 -19.52 9.16 -16.33
N LYS A 406 -20.62 8.53 -15.88
CA LYS A 406 -20.57 7.67 -14.67
C LYS A 406 -19.62 6.46 -14.83
N ASP A 407 -19.38 6.03 -16.06
CA ASP A 407 -18.52 4.90 -16.45
C ASP A 407 -17.22 5.36 -17.14
N VAL A 408 -16.46 6.26 -16.50
CA VAL A 408 -15.21 6.83 -17.06
C VAL A 408 -14.18 5.77 -17.47
N LEU A 409 -14.07 4.69 -16.68
CA LEU A 409 -13.13 3.59 -16.91
C LEU A 409 -13.81 2.25 -16.67
N THR A 410 -13.73 1.37 -17.67
CA THR A 410 -13.97 -0.06 -17.55
C THR A 410 -12.63 -0.78 -17.66
N CYS A 411 -12.34 -1.68 -16.72
CA CYS A 411 -11.10 -2.44 -16.67
C CYS A 411 -11.43 -3.94 -16.64
N THR A 412 -10.71 -4.73 -17.42
CA THR A 412 -10.83 -6.19 -17.44
C THR A 412 -9.43 -6.79 -17.40
N GLU A 413 -9.19 -7.72 -16.47
CA GLU A 413 -7.89 -8.39 -16.37
C GLU A 413 -7.74 -9.42 -17.50
N LEU A 414 -6.51 -9.52 -18.02
CA LEU A 414 -6.10 -10.46 -19.05
C LEU A 414 -5.19 -11.50 -18.43
N VAL A 415 -5.54 -12.77 -18.56
CA VAL A 415 -4.86 -13.91 -17.91
C VAL A 415 -4.61 -15.00 -18.94
N LEU A 416 -3.57 -15.81 -18.72
CA LEU A 416 -3.29 -17.00 -19.53
C LEU A 416 -4.16 -18.16 -19.07
N ASP A 417 -4.78 -18.87 -20.00
CA ASP A 417 -5.40 -20.18 -19.73
C ASP A 417 -4.36 -21.31 -19.70
N SER A 418 -4.82 -22.54 -19.43
CA SER A 418 -3.96 -23.74 -19.40
C SER A 418 -3.22 -24.05 -20.72
N GLN A 419 -3.63 -23.45 -21.84
CA GLN A 419 -3.00 -23.59 -23.15
C GLN A 419 -2.10 -22.39 -23.51
N GLY A 420 -1.95 -21.42 -22.60
CA GLY A 420 -1.18 -20.19 -22.83
C GLY A 420 -1.86 -19.20 -23.78
N GLN A 421 -3.18 -19.26 -23.92
CA GLN A 421 -3.99 -18.28 -24.65
C GLN A 421 -4.52 -17.20 -23.70
N LEU A 422 -4.68 -15.98 -24.22
CA LEU A 422 -5.11 -14.83 -23.43
C LEU A 422 -6.64 -14.79 -23.31
N VAL A 423 -7.14 -14.81 -22.09
CA VAL A 423 -8.58 -14.73 -21.76
C VAL A 423 -8.87 -13.53 -20.87
N GLN A 424 -10.06 -12.95 -21.05
CA GLN A 424 -10.57 -11.90 -20.16
C GLN A 424 -11.21 -12.54 -18.93
N MET A 425 -10.76 -12.15 -17.74
CA MET A 425 -11.26 -12.69 -16.49
C MET A 425 -11.49 -11.55 -15.48
N ASN A 426 -12.59 -11.63 -14.75
CA ASN A 426 -12.85 -10.76 -13.60
C ASN A 426 -12.65 -11.59 -12.33
N ARG A 427 -11.42 -11.62 -11.81
CA ARG A 427 -11.06 -12.27 -10.54
C ARG A 427 -10.75 -11.25 -9.45
N LEU A 428 -10.63 -11.73 -8.21
CA LEU A 428 -10.23 -10.89 -7.08
C LEU A 428 -8.77 -10.40 -7.25
N PRO A 429 -8.48 -9.13 -6.91
CA PRO A 429 -7.12 -8.58 -6.94
C PRO A 429 -6.12 -9.42 -6.14
N GLY A 430 -4.89 -9.55 -6.67
CA GLY A 430 -3.80 -10.27 -6.01
C GLY A 430 -3.80 -11.79 -6.17
N GLY A 431 -4.76 -12.35 -6.91
CA GLY A 431 -4.81 -13.76 -7.30
C GLY A 431 -3.96 -14.13 -8.53
N ASN A 432 -2.95 -13.32 -8.87
CA ASN A 432 -2.03 -13.61 -9.96
C ASN A 432 -1.06 -14.74 -9.60
N GLU A 433 -0.94 -15.72 -10.50
CA GLU A 433 -0.02 -16.86 -10.38
C GLU A 433 1.37 -16.59 -10.96
N VAL A 434 1.48 -15.53 -11.77
CA VAL A 434 2.72 -15.04 -12.37
C VAL A 434 2.99 -13.60 -11.93
N GLY A 435 4.27 -13.21 -11.93
CA GLY A 435 4.74 -11.85 -11.56
C GLY A 435 4.48 -10.77 -12.61
N MET A 436 3.46 -10.94 -13.44
CA MET A 436 3.04 -10.03 -14.49
C MET A 436 1.51 -9.96 -14.51
N VAL A 437 0.96 -8.76 -14.69
CA VAL A 437 -0.48 -8.53 -14.79
C VAL A 437 -0.75 -7.68 -16.02
N ALA A 438 -1.83 -7.99 -16.74
CA ALA A 438 -2.26 -7.22 -17.90
C ALA A 438 -3.73 -6.85 -17.78
N PHE A 439 -4.08 -5.64 -18.23
CA PHE A 439 -5.42 -5.10 -18.19
C PHE A 439 -5.81 -4.60 -19.58
N LYS A 440 -7.01 -4.94 -20.03
CA LYS A 440 -7.68 -4.23 -21.11
C LYS A 440 -8.53 -3.12 -20.49
N MET A 441 -8.17 -1.87 -20.75
CA MET A 441 -8.86 -0.70 -20.23
C MET A 441 -9.60 0.03 -21.33
N LYS A 442 -10.90 0.30 -21.12
CA LYS A 442 -11.70 1.20 -21.95
C LYS A 442 -11.92 2.50 -21.18
N MET A 443 -11.29 3.58 -21.64
CA MET A 443 -11.27 4.89 -21.00
C MET A 443 -12.08 5.90 -21.81
N LYS A 444 -13.07 6.55 -21.20
CA LYS A 444 -13.76 7.70 -21.81
C LYS A 444 -12.98 8.96 -21.52
N THR A 445 -12.56 9.64 -22.58
CA THR A 445 -11.75 10.85 -22.52
C THR A 445 -12.45 11.98 -23.26
N ARG A 446 -11.98 13.24 -23.12
CA ARG A 446 -12.61 14.39 -23.78
C ARG A 446 -12.56 14.28 -25.30
N GLU A 447 -11.46 13.76 -25.81
CA GLU A 447 -11.20 13.55 -27.23
C GLU A 447 -11.89 12.29 -27.78
N TYR A 448 -12.14 11.28 -26.94
CA TYR A 448 -12.93 10.09 -27.29
C TYR A 448 -14.03 9.82 -26.25
N PRO A 449 -15.17 10.54 -26.29
CA PRO A 449 -16.26 10.38 -25.32
C PRO A 449 -16.89 8.98 -25.32
N GLU A 450 -16.91 8.30 -26.48
CA GLU A 450 -17.38 6.90 -26.63
C GLU A 450 -16.39 5.86 -26.06
N GLY A 451 -15.21 6.32 -25.66
CA GLY A 451 -14.14 5.52 -25.07
C GLY A 451 -13.07 5.11 -26.07
N ARG A 452 -11.82 5.10 -25.59
CA ARG A 452 -10.65 4.50 -26.24
C ARG A 452 -10.21 3.25 -25.49
N GLU A 453 -9.69 2.26 -26.21
CA GLU A 453 -9.16 1.04 -25.60
C GLU A 453 -7.64 1.11 -25.55
N VAL A 454 -7.04 0.59 -24.48
CA VAL A 454 -5.59 0.42 -24.31
C VAL A 454 -5.31 -0.89 -23.60
N ILE A 455 -4.13 -1.45 -23.85
CA ILE A 455 -3.60 -2.57 -23.07
C ILE A 455 -2.54 -2.03 -22.12
N VAL A 456 -2.72 -2.27 -20.81
CA VAL A 456 -1.75 -1.93 -19.77
C VAL A 456 -1.11 -3.23 -19.29
N ILE A 457 0.21 -3.31 -19.32
CA ILE A 457 0.98 -4.46 -18.82
C ILE A 457 1.87 -3.96 -17.69
N SER A 458 1.95 -4.68 -16.58
CA SER A 458 2.72 -4.27 -15.41
C SER A 458 3.32 -5.47 -14.67
N ASN A 459 4.56 -5.33 -14.23
CA ASN A 459 5.19 -6.30 -13.35
C ASN A 459 4.57 -6.23 -11.95
N ASP A 460 4.39 -7.39 -11.31
CA ASP A 460 4.12 -7.45 -9.88
C ASP A 460 5.45 -7.57 -9.12
N ILE A 461 5.94 -6.44 -8.60
CA ILE A 461 7.20 -6.38 -7.83
C ILE A 461 7.14 -7.23 -6.53
N THR A 462 5.94 -7.53 -6.04
CA THR A 462 5.73 -8.32 -4.82
C THR A 462 5.91 -9.82 -5.08
N PHE A 463 5.75 -10.24 -6.33
CA PHE A 463 5.91 -11.62 -6.77
C PHE A 463 7.34 -11.86 -7.30
N LYS A 464 8.14 -12.64 -6.57
CA LYS A 464 9.53 -12.96 -6.93
C LYS A 464 10.31 -11.72 -7.44
N ILE A 465 10.22 -10.62 -6.68
CA ILE A 465 10.86 -9.31 -6.95
C ILE A 465 10.59 -8.74 -8.36
N GLY A 466 9.45 -9.08 -8.97
CA GLY A 466 9.08 -8.68 -10.32
C GLY A 466 10.00 -9.24 -11.41
N SER A 467 10.59 -10.42 -11.18
CA SER A 467 11.48 -11.08 -12.13
C SER A 467 10.72 -11.68 -13.33
N PHE A 468 11.32 -11.59 -14.52
CA PHE A 468 10.81 -12.17 -15.75
C PHE A 468 11.16 -13.65 -15.84
N GLY A 469 10.17 -14.52 -15.60
CA GLY A 469 10.23 -15.94 -15.93
C GLY A 469 9.36 -16.26 -17.15
N GLN A 470 9.34 -17.54 -17.54
CA GLN A 470 8.61 -17.98 -18.74
C GLN A 470 7.12 -17.59 -18.75
N GLY A 471 6.43 -17.70 -17.61
CA GLY A 471 5.01 -17.33 -17.51
C GLY A 471 4.78 -15.83 -17.63
N GLU A 472 5.67 -15.02 -17.03
CA GLU A 472 5.65 -13.57 -17.13
C GLU A 472 5.94 -13.09 -18.57
N ASP A 473 6.95 -13.69 -19.21
CA ASP A 473 7.32 -13.41 -20.60
C ASP A 473 6.17 -13.76 -21.55
N LEU A 474 5.52 -14.91 -21.35
CA LEU A 474 4.41 -15.36 -22.17
C LEU A 474 3.19 -14.42 -22.03
N LEU A 475 2.86 -13.99 -20.82
CA LEU A 475 1.74 -13.06 -20.61
C LEU A 475 2.02 -11.70 -21.27
N PHE A 476 3.25 -11.17 -21.10
CA PHE A 476 3.67 -9.93 -21.75
C PHE A 476 3.60 -10.03 -23.28
N LEU A 477 4.06 -11.16 -23.84
CA LEU A 477 4.01 -11.45 -25.27
C LEU A 477 2.57 -11.44 -25.78
N ARG A 478 1.68 -12.27 -25.21
CA ARG A 478 0.29 -12.41 -25.66
C ARG A 478 -0.50 -11.10 -25.53
N ALA A 479 -0.28 -10.35 -24.46
CA ALA A 479 -0.92 -9.04 -24.29
C ALA A 479 -0.40 -8.01 -25.32
N SER A 480 0.89 -8.05 -25.66
CA SER A 480 1.47 -7.19 -26.71
C SER A 480 0.95 -7.56 -28.10
N GLU A 481 0.89 -8.85 -28.44
CA GLU A 481 0.31 -9.35 -29.69
C GLU A 481 -1.15 -8.93 -29.84
N LEU A 482 -1.94 -9.00 -28.76
CA LEU A 482 -3.33 -8.53 -28.75
C LEU A 482 -3.44 -7.02 -29.04
N ALA A 483 -2.61 -6.21 -28.39
CA ALA A 483 -2.58 -4.76 -28.61
C ALA A 483 -2.28 -4.43 -30.08
N ARG A 484 -1.29 -5.12 -30.66
CA ARG A 484 -0.88 -4.97 -32.06
C ARG A 484 -1.97 -5.44 -33.02
N ALA A 485 -2.57 -6.61 -32.79
CA ALA A 485 -3.66 -7.16 -33.59
C ALA A 485 -4.89 -6.25 -33.61
N GLN A 486 -5.19 -5.56 -32.50
CA GLN A 486 -6.29 -4.59 -32.41
C GLN A 486 -5.89 -3.16 -32.85
N GLY A 487 -4.60 -2.91 -33.09
CA GLY A 487 -4.09 -1.58 -33.45
C GLY A 487 -4.27 -0.53 -32.36
N ILE A 488 -4.36 -0.95 -31.09
CA ILE A 488 -4.58 -0.08 -29.92
C ILE A 488 -3.28 0.19 -29.15
N PRO A 489 -3.18 1.30 -28.40
CA PRO A 489 -1.98 1.61 -27.64
C PRO A 489 -1.64 0.56 -26.57
N ARG A 490 -0.34 0.32 -26.38
CA ARG A 490 0.23 -0.50 -25.31
C ARG A 490 1.00 0.36 -24.32
N ILE A 491 0.59 0.31 -23.06
CA ILE A 491 1.27 0.94 -21.92
C ILE A 491 1.99 -0.14 -21.13
N TYR A 492 3.27 0.08 -20.81
CA TYR A 492 4.04 -0.80 -19.93
C TYR A 492 4.47 -0.06 -18.67
N LEU A 493 4.08 -0.58 -17.49
CA LEU A 493 4.48 -0.07 -16.19
C LEU A 493 5.61 -0.96 -15.64
N SER A 494 6.80 -0.38 -15.53
CA SER A 494 8.04 -1.12 -15.25
C SER A 494 8.45 -1.01 -13.78
N ALA A 495 8.32 -2.12 -13.07
CA ALA A 495 8.88 -2.36 -11.74
C ALA A 495 9.40 -3.81 -11.63
N ASN A 496 10.67 -4.05 -11.96
CA ASN A 496 11.21 -5.40 -12.12
C ASN A 496 12.64 -5.57 -11.64
N SER A 497 13.17 -6.78 -11.73
CA SER A 497 14.56 -7.13 -11.41
C SER A 497 15.30 -7.81 -12.57
N GLY A 498 14.75 -7.73 -13.79
CA GLY A 498 15.28 -8.41 -14.96
C GLY A 498 14.86 -9.88 -15.05
N ALA A 499 15.61 -10.67 -15.83
CA ALA A 499 15.35 -12.10 -16.00
C ALA A 499 15.48 -12.84 -14.66
N ARG A 500 14.59 -13.80 -14.42
CA ARG A 500 14.66 -14.67 -13.24
C ARG A 500 15.93 -15.51 -13.30
N ILE A 501 16.60 -15.60 -12.15
CA ILE A 501 17.81 -16.39 -11.96
C ILE A 501 17.51 -17.35 -10.82
N GLY A 502 17.95 -18.59 -10.96
CA GLY A 502 17.84 -19.61 -9.93
C GLY A 502 18.99 -20.61 -9.99
N LEU A 503 19.10 -21.43 -8.96
CA LEU A 503 19.96 -22.60 -8.91
C LEU A 503 19.10 -23.83 -8.63
N ALA A 504 19.57 -25.02 -9.01
CA ALA A 504 18.90 -26.27 -8.69
C ALA A 504 19.08 -26.60 -7.20
N GLU A 505 18.14 -26.14 -6.36
CA GLU A 505 18.19 -26.32 -4.90
C GLU A 505 18.20 -27.80 -4.49
N GLU A 506 17.59 -28.69 -5.29
CA GLU A 506 17.61 -30.12 -5.02
C GLU A 506 19.02 -30.73 -5.13
N ILE A 507 19.93 -30.11 -5.88
CA ILE A 507 21.32 -30.58 -6.04
C ILE A 507 22.22 -30.01 -4.95
N ARG A 508 21.88 -28.84 -4.41
CA ARG A 508 22.70 -28.05 -3.48
C ARG A 508 23.10 -28.84 -2.23
N ASP A 509 22.20 -29.63 -1.68
CA ASP A 509 22.46 -30.41 -0.46
C ASP A 509 23.00 -31.83 -0.75
N MET A 510 23.05 -32.22 -2.04
CA MET A 510 23.43 -33.58 -2.45
C MET A 510 24.83 -33.68 -3.07
N PHE A 511 25.33 -32.61 -3.70
CA PHE A 511 26.63 -32.67 -4.38
C PHE A 511 27.78 -32.86 -3.39
N ARG A 512 28.78 -33.62 -3.83
CA ARG A 512 30.04 -33.86 -3.14
C ARG A 512 31.18 -33.25 -3.91
N VAL A 513 32.24 -32.89 -3.21
CA VAL A 513 33.45 -32.29 -3.79
C VAL A 513 34.55 -33.35 -3.80
N ALA A 514 35.12 -33.62 -4.97
CA ALA A 514 36.32 -34.45 -5.08
C ALA A 514 37.55 -33.57 -4.87
N TRP A 515 38.05 -33.49 -3.63
CA TRP A 515 39.23 -32.71 -3.28
C TRP A 515 40.50 -33.27 -3.91
N VAL A 516 41.48 -32.40 -4.20
CA VAL A 516 42.83 -32.85 -4.58
C VAL A 516 43.49 -33.55 -3.40
N ASP A 517 43.32 -32.99 -2.21
CA ASP A 517 43.74 -33.55 -0.92
C ASP A 517 42.59 -33.34 0.09
N PRO A 518 41.91 -34.41 0.56
CA PRO A 518 40.82 -34.29 1.52
C PRO A 518 41.21 -33.65 2.85
N GLU A 519 42.48 -33.78 3.26
CA GLU A 519 42.99 -33.21 4.51
C GLU A 519 43.38 -31.73 4.36
N ASP A 520 43.58 -31.24 3.12
CA ASP A 520 43.92 -29.84 2.83
C ASP A 520 43.10 -29.27 1.65
N PRO A 521 41.87 -28.78 1.92
CA PRO A 521 40.99 -28.20 0.90
C PRO A 521 41.56 -26.98 0.17
N TYR A 522 42.58 -26.31 0.70
CA TYR A 522 43.19 -25.14 0.04
C TYR A 522 43.97 -25.50 -1.22
N LYS A 523 44.33 -26.77 -1.40
CA LYS A 523 44.90 -27.28 -2.66
C LYS A 523 43.88 -27.31 -3.81
N GLY A 524 42.61 -27.05 -3.53
CA GLY A 524 41.52 -27.01 -4.50
C GLY A 524 40.85 -28.37 -4.70
N PHE A 525 39.91 -28.40 -5.64
CA PHE A 525 39.11 -29.57 -5.96
C PHE A 525 39.27 -29.97 -7.44
N LYS A 526 39.00 -31.24 -7.74
CA LYS A 526 39.04 -31.82 -9.09
C LYS A 526 37.71 -31.61 -9.81
N TYR A 527 36.60 -32.03 -9.19
CA TYR A 527 35.26 -31.98 -9.77
C TYR A 527 34.17 -32.09 -8.68
N LEU A 528 32.92 -31.87 -9.08
CA LEU A 528 31.73 -32.12 -8.26
C LEU A 528 31.05 -33.41 -8.71
N TYR A 529 30.57 -34.21 -7.77
CA TYR A 529 29.95 -35.51 -8.08
C TYR A 529 28.81 -35.85 -7.12
N LEU A 530 28.02 -36.85 -7.51
CA LEU A 530 26.99 -37.47 -6.68
C LEU A 530 27.38 -38.91 -6.33
N THR A 531 26.94 -39.35 -5.15
CA THR A 531 27.04 -40.77 -4.79
C THR A 531 26.04 -41.58 -5.63
N PRO A 532 26.24 -42.90 -5.82
CA PRO A 532 25.27 -43.73 -6.53
C PRO A 532 23.88 -43.71 -5.88
N GLN A 533 23.82 -43.56 -4.56
CA GLN A 533 22.57 -43.46 -3.81
C GLN A 533 21.83 -42.15 -4.15
N ASP A 534 22.55 -41.02 -4.12
CA ASP A 534 21.96 -39.71 -4.41
C ASP A 534 21.59 -39.57 -5.89
N TYR A 535 22.43 -40.07 -6.81
CA TYR A 535 22.12 -40.11 -8.23
C TYR A 535 20.85 -40.93 -8.51
N THR A 536 20.69 -42.10 -7.88
CA THR A 536 19.50 -42.94 -8.06
C THR A 536 18.23 -42.20 -7.61
N ARG A 537 18.29 -41.40 -6.53
CA ARG A 537 17.14 -40.63 -6.01
C ARG A 537 16.64 -39.58 -7.00
N ILE A 538 17.53 -38.93 -7.74
CA ILE A 538 17.18 -37.83 -8.64
C ILE A 538 17.14 -38.22 -10.12
N SER A 539 17.58 -39.44 -10.46
CA SER A 539 17.65 -39.93 -11.84
C SER A 539 16.31 -39.85 -12.59
N SER A 540 15.17 -40.00 -11.89
CA SER A 540 13.83 -39.89 -12.49
C SER A 540 13.40 -38.46 -12.82
N LEU A 541 14.08 -37.46 -12.25
CA LEU A 541 13.73 -36.04 -12.40
C LEU A 541 14.48 -35.37 -13.56
N ASN A 542 15.47 -36.04 -14.15
CA ASN A 542 16.37 -35.47 -15.18
C ASN A 542 17.05 -34.15 -14.76
N SER A 543 17.26 -33.93 -13.46
CA SER A 543 17.85 -32.68 -12.94
C SER A 543 19.32 -32.49 -13.32
N VAL A 544 20.06 -33.57 -13.60
CA VAL A 544 21.51 -33.52 -13.89
C VAL A 544 21.89 -34.54 -14.96
N HIS A 545 22.90 -34.19 -15.74
CA HIS A 545 23.67 -35.16 -16.52
C HIS A 545 24.94 -35.50 -15.76
N CYS A 546 25.26 -36.79 -15.70
CA CYS A 546 26.45 -37.25 -15.00
C CYS A 546 27.21 -38.30 -15.82
N GLU A 547 28.52 -38.32 -15.63
CA GLU A 547 29.42 -39.36 -16.13
C GLU A 547 29.85 -40.26 -14.96
N HIS A 548 29.74 -41.57 -15.14
CA HIS A 548 30.16 -42.53 -14.12
C HIS A 548 31.67 -42.73 -14.17
N VAL A 549 32.32 -42.61 -13.02
CA VAL A 549 33.76 -42.84 -12.84
C VAL A 549 34.02 -43.66 -11.58
N GLU A 550 35.05 -44.49 -11.60
CA GLU A 550 35.57 -45.15 -10.40
C GLU A 550 36.90 -44.49 -9.99
N GLU A 551 36.94 -43.89 -8.80
CA GLU A 551 38.15 -43.25 -8.27
C GLU A 551 38.31 -43.58 -6.78
N GLY A 552 39.50 -44.06 -6.40
CA GLY A 552 39.78 -44.42 -4.99
C GLY A 552 38.98 -45.61 -4.46
N GLY A 553 38.47 -46.47 -5.34
CA GLY A 553 37.58 -47.59 -4.97
C GLY A 553 36.13 -47.19 -4.72
N GLU A 554 35.77 -45.92 -5.00
CA GLU A 554 34.42 -45.41 -4.89
C GLU A 554 33.84 -45.14 -6.28
N SER A 555 32.60 -45.59 -6.50
CA SER A 555 31.81 -45.28 -7.69
C SER A 555 31.21 -43.88 -7.55
N ARG A 556 31.51 -42.97 -8.49
CA ARG A 556 31.10 -41.57 -8.45
C ARG A 556 30.40 -41.18 -9.76
N TYR A 557 29.37 -40.35 -9.65
CA TYR A 557 28.69 -39.75 -10.79
C TYR A 557 29.10 -38.29 -10.91
N VAL A 558 30.10 -38.01 -11.75
CA VAL A 558 30.61 -36.65 -11.97
C VAL A 558 29.55 -35.82 -12.67
N ILE A 559 29.22 -34.66 -12.12
CA ILE A 559 28.20 -33.78 -12.69
C ILE A 559 28.81 -33.07 -13.91
N THR A 560 28.24 -33.30 -15.09
CA THR A 560 28.63 -32.61 -16.33
C THR A 560 27.75 -31.40 -16.58
N ASP A 561 26.43 -31.58 -16.48
CA ASP A 561 25.44 -30.53 -16.69
C ASP A 561 24.42 -30.52 -15.55
N ILE A 562 23.99 -29.32 -15.13
CA ILE A 562 22.89 -29.13 -14.19
C ILE A 562 21.73 -28.52 -14.97
N ILE A 563 20.64 -29.26 -15.10
CA ILE A 563 19.42 -28.84 -15.79
C ILE A 563 18.44 -28.24 -14.77
N GLY A 564 18.28 -28.90 -13.62
CA GLY A 564 17.30 -28.57 -12.60
C GLY A 564 15.92 -29.16 -12.91
N LYS A 565 15.16 -29.49 -11.86
CA LYS A 565 13.78 -29.96 -11.95
C LYS A 565 12.82 -28.80 -12.26
N ASP A 566 13.10 -27.63 -11.68
CA ASP A 566 12.24 -26.46 -11.78
C ASP A 566 12.58 -25.62 -13.02
N ASP A 567 11.56 -25.12 -13.69
CA ASP A 567 11.71 -24.22 -14.83
C ASP A 567 12.06 -22.78 -14.41
N GLY A 568 12.81 -22.07 -15.27
CA GLY A 568 13.05 -20.64 -15.15
C GLY A 568 14.24 -20.30 -14.24
N LEU A 569 15.29 -21.09 -14.30
CA LEU A 569 16.58 -20.93 -13.65
C LEU A 569 17.58 -20.14 -14.52
N GLY A 570 17.49 -20.25 -15.86
CA GLY A 570 18.52 -19.72 -16.77
C GLY A 570 18.08 -19.38 -18.19
N VAL A 571 18.60 -20.13 -19.17
CA VAL A 571 18.59 -19.78 -20.61
C VAL A 571 17.19 -19.72 -21.24
N GLU A 572 16.25 -20.46 -20.69
CA GLU A 572 14.83 -20.44 -21.04
C GLU A 572 14.19 -19.07 -20.78
N ASN A 573 14.59 -18.36 -19.71
CA ASN A 573 14.16 -16.99 -19.46
C ASN A 573 14.86 -16.00 -20.41
N LEU A 574 16.10 -16.27 -20.82
CA LEU A 574 16.79 -15.44 -21.83
C LEU A 574 16.12 -15.57 -23.21
N ARG A 575 15.65 -16.78 -23.56
CA ARG A 575 14.84 -17.00 -24.76
C ARG A 575 13.54 -16.19 -24.69
N GLY A 576 12.82 -16.25 -23.58
CA GLY A 576 11.60 -15.47 -23.36
C GLY A 576 11.85 -13.96 -23.44
N SER A 577 12.90 -13.48 -22.77
CA SER A 577 13.39 -12.09 -22.84
C SER A 577 13.66 -11.63 -24.28
N GLY A 578 14.33 -12.47 -25.09
CA GLY A 578 14.56 -12.19 -26.50
C GLY A 578 13.28 -12.12 -27.33
N THR A 579 12.32 -13.00 -27.05
CA THR A 579 11.00 -13.00 -27.72
C THR A 579 10.22 -11.72 -27.44
N ILE A 580 10.12 -11.28 -26.17
CA ILE A 580 9.39 -10.05 -25.82
C ILE A 580 10.09 -8.77 -26.28
N ALA A 581 11.43 -8.79 -26.38
CA ALA A 581 12.19 -7.70 -27.00
C ALA A 581 11.85 -7.58 -28.49
N GLY A 582 11.82 -8.71 -29.21
CA GLY A 582 11.42 -8.76 -30.62
C GLY A 582 10.01 -8.22 -30.84
N GLU A 583 9.02 -8.73 -30.08
CA GLU A 583 7.64 -8.25 -30.19
C GLU A 583 7.51 -6.77 -29.81
N SER A 584 8.27 -6.28 -28.82
CA SER A 584 8.25 -4.86 -28.45
C SER A 584 8.81 -3.96 -29.54
N SER A 585 9.83 -4.43 -30.27
CA SER A 585 10.34 -3.72 -31.45
C SER A 585 9.29 -3.63 -32.55
N LEU A 586 8.58 -4.73 -32.83
CA LEU A 586 7.49 -4.76 -33.82
C LEU A 586 6.32 -3.87 -33.38
N ALA A 587 5.94 -3.94 -32.11
CA ALA A 587 4.86 -3.14 -31.55
C ALA A 587 5.13 -1.63 -31.69
N TYR A 588 6.37 -1.18 -31.50
CA TYR A 588 6.73 0.23 -31.69
C TYR A 588 6.52 0.71 -33.14
N GLU A 589 6.85 -0.12 -34.13
CA GLU A 589 6.65 0.24 -35.55
C GLU A 589 5.16 0.27 -35.94
N GLU A 590 4.30 -0.45 -35.22
CA GLU A 590 2.91 -0.66 -35.60
C GLU A 590 1.86 0.11 -34.77
N ILE A 591 2.09 0.27 -33.47
CA ILE A 591 1.15 0.85 -32.51
C ILE A 591 1.83 1.88 -31.59
N VAL A 592 1.02 2.66 -30.88
CA VAL A 592 1.51 3.56 -29.86
C VAL A 592 2.01 2.76 -28.65
N THR A 593 3.30 2.87 -28.35
CA THR A 593 3.92 2.33 -27.14
C THR A 593 4.31 3.45 -26.18
N VAL A 594 4.02 3.26 -24.89
CA VAL A 594 4.44 4.14 -23.80
C VAL A 594 4.94 3.26 -22.64
N SER A 595 6.06 3.64 -22.02
CA SER A 595 6.58 2.97 -20.83
C SER A 595 6.69 3.96 -19.67
N MET A 596 6.33 3.53 -18.47
CA MET A 596 6.50 4.29 -17.23
C MET A 596 7.36 3.50 -16.26
N VAL A 597 8.43 4.09 -15.75
CA VAL A 597 9.34 3.45 -14.78
C VAL A 597 8.99 3.97 -13.39
N THR A 598 8.43 3.09 -12.56
CA THR A 598 7.84 3.45 -11.26
C THR A 598 8.76 3.13 -10.07
N CYS A 599 9.56 2.06 -10.19
CA CYS A 599 10.48 1.62 -9.15
C CYS A 599 11.90 1.46 -9.73
N ARG A 600 12.09 0.39 -10.50
CA ARG A 600 13.37 0.07 -11.14
C ARG A 600 13.13 -0.79 -12.37
N ALA A 601 13.93 -0.58 -13.40
CA ALA A 601 13.93 -1.37 -14.62
C ALA A 601 15.33 -1.98 -14.80
N LEU A 602 15.43 -3.31 -14.68
CA LEU A 602 16.70 -4.04 -14.72
C LEU A 602 16.78 -4.96 -15.94
N GLY A 603 17.94 -5.02 -16.60
CA GLY A 603 18.21 -5.96 -17.68
C GLY A 603 17.19 -5.85 -18.82
N ILE A 604 16.43 -6.92 -19.09
CA ILE A 604 15.38 -6.90 -20.12
C ILE A 604 14.33 -5.81 -19.87
N GLY A 605 14.00 -5.50 -18.61
CA GLY A 605 13.09 -4.40 -18.28
C GLY A 605 13.59 -3.05 -18.80
N ALA A 606 14.89 -2.78 -18.69
CA ALA A 606 15.51 -1.57 -19.24
C ALA A 606 15.45 -1.53 -20.77
N TYR A 607 15.67 -2.67 -21.43
CA TYR A 607 15.53 -2.78 -22.89
C TYR A 607 14.09 -2.60 -23.36
N LEU A 608 13.11 -3.18 -22.70
CA LEU A 608 11.69 -3.01 -23.04
C LEU A 608 11.26 -1.55 -22.96
N VAL A 609 11.72 -0.83 -21.94
CA VAL A 609 11.52 0.61 -21.79
C VAL A 609 12.10 1.35 -23.00
N ARG A 610 13.35 1.06 -23.40
CA ARG A 610 13.98 1.68 -24.57
C ARG A 610 13.30 1.30 -25.90
N LEU A 611 12.93 0.04 -26.08
CA LEU A 611 12.26 -0.47 -27.28
C LEU A 611 10.84 0.11 -27.40
N GLY A 612 10.18 0.40 -26.28
CA GLY A 612 8.93 1.16 -26.25
C GLY A 612 9.07 2.64 -26.58
N GLN A 613 10.30 3.16 -26.63
CA GLN A 613 10.73 4.51 -27.03
C GLN A 613 10.24 5.65 -26.15
N ARG A 614 8.92 5.80 -25.96
CA ARG A 614 8.34 6.88 -25.15
C ARG A 614 8.39 6.50 -23.68
N VAL A 615 9.23 7.17 -22.91
CA VAL A 615 9.52 6.79 -21.52
C VAL A 615 9.22 7.95 -20.56
N ILE A 616 8.44 7.65 -19.54
CA ILE A 616 8.20 8.50 -18.37
C ILE A 616 8.95 7.86 -17.19
N GLN A 617 9.77 8.64 -16.49
CA GLN A 617 10.55 8.14 -15.36
C GLN A 617 10.18 8.87 -14.07
N VAL A 618 9.82 8.12 -13.03
CA VAL A 618 9.58 8.68 -11.70
C VAL A 618 10.92 9.04 -11.06
N GLU A 619 11.01 10.20 -10.37
CA GLU A 619 12.28 10.77 -9.86
C GLU A 619 13.12 9.80 -9.03
N ASN A 620 12.50 8.99 -8.18
CA ASN A 620 13.20 8.03 -7.32
C ASN A 620 13.49 6.67 -8.00
N SER A 621 13.20 6.54 -9.30
CA SER A 621 13.37 5.31 -10.05
C SER A 621 14.64 5.29 -10.91
N HIS A 622 15.10 4.09 -11.29
CA HIS A 622 16.28 3.93 -12.14
C HIS A 622 16.14 2.85 -13.21
N ILE A 623 16.73 3.12 -14.38
CA ILE A 623 16.81 2.21 -15.53
C ILE A 623 18.27 1.74 -15.65
N ILE A 624 18.56 0.48 -15.33
CA ILE A 624 19.93 -0.03 -15.31
C ILE A 624 20.04 -1.41 -15.95
N LEU A 625 21.23 -1.77 -16.43
CA LEU A 625 21.51 -3.14 -16.87
C LEU A 625 22.13 -3.98 -15.74
N THR A 626 22.98 -3.36 -14.92
CA THR A 626 23.70 -4.02 -13.83
C THR A 626 23.71 -3.10 -12.61
N GLY A 627 23.52 -3.67 -11.41
CA GLY A 627 23.52 -2.91 -10.16
C GLY A 627 24.91 -2.35 -9.80
N ALA A 628 24.92 -1.20 -9.12
CA ALA A 628 26.13 -0.53 -8.65
C ALA A 628 27.03 -1.44 -7.80
N SER A 629 26.43 -2.24 -6.91
CA SER A 629 27.15 -3.18 -6.06
C SER A 629 27.86 -4.29 -6.86
N ALA A 630 27.26 -4.75 -7.95
CA ALA A 630 27.88 -5.74 -8.83
C ALA A 630 29.06 -5.13 -9.62
N LEU A 631 28.92 -3.90 -10.11
CA LEU A 631 30.01 -3.19 -10.78
C LEU A 631 31.18 -2.91 -9.84
N ASN A 632 30.92 -2.46 -8.61
CA ASN A 632 31.97 -2.24 -7.61
C ASN A 632 32.75 -3.53 -7.30
N LYS A 633 32.06 -4.68 -7.23
CA LYS A 633 32.72 -5.99 -7.04
C LYS A 633 33.64 -6.34 -8.21
N VAL A 634 33.22 -6.09 -9.45
CA VAL A 634 34.04 -6.33 -10.64
C VAL A 634 35.24 -5.39 -10.69
N LEU A 635 35.06 -4.13 -10.29
CA LEU A 635 36.10 -3.10 -10.29
C LEU A 635 37.05 -3.19 -9.09
N GLY A 636 36.73 -4.01 -8.08
CA GLY A 636 37.53 -4.18 -6.86
C GLY A 636 37.58 -2.95 -5.95
N ARG A 637 36.73 -1.94 -6.19
CA ARG A 637 36.64 -0.70 -5.41
C ARG A 637 35.22 -0.12 -5.46
N GLU A 638 34.86 0.67 -4.47
CA GLU A 638 33.57 1.36 -4.42
C GLU A 638 33.58 2.60 -5.33
N VAL A 639 33.20 2.42 -6.60
CA VAL A 639 33.10 3.53 -7.57
C VAL A 639 31.73 4.20 -7.49
N TYR A 640 30.66 3.41 -7.39
CA TYR A 640 29.28 3.89 -7.39
C TYR A 640 28.64 3.68 -6.01
N THR A 641 27.96 4.71 -5.50
CA THR A 641 27.27 4.66 -4.20
C THR A 641 25.79 4.31 -4.33
N SER A 642 25.20 4.53 -5.51
CA SER A 642 23.76 4.30 -5.75
C SER A 642 23.49 3.91 -7.20
N ASN A 643 22.47 3.09 -7.42
CA ASN A 643 21.98 2.77 -8.77
C ASN A 643 21.48 4.01 -9.53
N ASN A 644 21.05 5.07 -8.83
CA ASN A 644 20.64 6.31 -9.47
C ASN A 644 21.82 6.98 -10.22
N GLN A 645 23.07 6.77 -9.79
CA GLN A 645 24.24 7.27 -10.53
C GLN A 645 24.43 6.59 -11.89
N LEU A 646 23.83 5.42 -12.10
CA LEU A 646 23.91 4.66 -13.34
C LEU A 646 22.69 4.88 -14.23
N GLY A 647 21.51 5.02 -13.62
CA GLY A 647 20.24 4.99 -14.33
C GLY A 647 19.13 5.86 -13.79
N GLY A 648 19.42 6.73 -12.82
CA GLY A 648 18.46 7.70 -12.31
C GLY A 648 18.11 8.76 -13.36
N VAL A 649 17.16 9.63 -13.02
CA VAL A 649 16.69 10.70 -13.92
C VAL A 649 17.83 11.61 -14.38
N GLN A 650 18.85 11.83 -13.54
CA GLN A 650 20.03 12.63 -13.87
C GLN A 650 20.91 12.03 -14.98
N ILE A 651 20.71 10.74 -15.32
CA ILE A 651 21.38 10.09 -16.44
C ILE A 651 20.42 9.96 -17.61
N MET A 652 19.26 9.33 -17.36
CA MET A 652 18.36 8.88 -18.40
C MET A 652 17.54 10.00 -19.02
N HIS A 653 17.26 11.08 -18.29
CA HIS A 653 16.61 12.25 -18.88
C HIS A 653 17.59 13.02 -19.78
N PHE A 654 18.81 13.24 -19.29
CA PHE A 654 19.84 14.01 -20.00
C PHE A 654 20.41 13.27 -21.22
N ASN A 655 20.35 11.94 -21.25
CA ASN A 655 20.75 11.16 -22.44
C ASN A 655 19.59 10.91 -23.43
N GLY A 656 18.39 11.40 -23.15
CA GLY A 656 17.22 11.30 -24.03
C GLY A 656 16.46 9.98 -23.99
N ILE A 657 16.82 9.02 -23.12
CA ILE A 657 16.05 7.79 -22.94
C ILE A 657 14.70 8.13 -22.27
N SER A 658 14.75 8.84 -21.15
CA SER A 658 13.57 9.32 -20.42
C SER A 658 13.12 10.66 -20.98
N HIS A 659 11.96 10.67 -21.62
CA HIS A 659 11.43 11.86 -22.29
C HIS A 659 10.93 12.90 -21.28
N ILE A 660 10.38 12.45 -20.15
CA ILE A 660 9.91 13.32 -19.07
C ILE A 660 10.12 12.65 -17.71
N THR A 661 10.33 13.48 -16.70
CA THR A 661 10.45 13.08 -15.30
C THR A 661 9.23 13.53 -14.51
N VAL A 662 8.79 12.71 -13.56
CA VAL A 662 7.60 12.99 -12.73
C VAL A 662 7.90 12.70 -11.25
N PRO A 663 7.28 13.44 -10.31
CA PRO A 663 7.57 13.28 -8.88
C PRO A 663 7.06 11.96 -8.31
N ASP A 664 5.95 11.43 -8.84
CA ASP A 664 5.29 10.22 -8.35
C ASP A 664 4.56 9.45 -9.45
N ASP A 665 4.10 8.24 -9.09
CA ASP A 665 3.38 7.34 -10.00
C ASP A 665 2.07 7.96 -10.54
N PHE A 666 1.38 8.81 -9.74
CA PHE A 666 0.11 9.42 -10.13
C PHE A 666 0.31 10.47 -11.23
N GLU A 667 1.28 11.38 -11.07
CA GLU A 667 1.65 12.33 -12.13
C GLU A 667 2.18 11.59 -13.35
N GLY A 668 2.88 10.46 -13.18
CA GLY A 668 3.24 9.58 -14.29
C GLY A 668 2.04 9.08 -15.10
N VAL A 669 1.02 8.53 -14.43
CA VAL A 669 -0.23 8.10 -15.08
C VAL A 669 -0.96 9.28 -15.73
N TYR A 670 -0.99 10.44 -15.08
CA TYR A 670 -1.58 11.66 -15.64
C TYR A 670 -0.89 12.07 -16.95
N THR A 671 0.44 12.06 -16.99
CA THR A 671 1.23 12.35 -18.19
C THR A 671 1.01 11.31 -19.30
N ILE A 672 0.85 10.01 -18.98
CA ILE A 672 0.47 8.99 -19.98
C ILE A 672 -0.84 9.39 -20.66
N LEU A 673 -1.85 9.76 -19.88
CA LEU A 673 -3.17 10.14 -20.41
C LEU A 673 -3.11 11.45 -21.21
N GLU A 674 -2.31 12.43 -20.76
CA GLU A 674 -2.05 13.66 -21.50
C GLU A 674 -1.40 13.35 -22.86
N TRP A 675 -0.37 12.50 -22.91
CA TRP A 675 0.25 12.07 -24.17
C TRP A 675 -0.74 11.35 -25.08
N LEU A 676 -1.53 10.43 -24.51
CA LEU A 676 -2.54 9.72 -25.26
C LEU A 676 -3.59 10.66 -25.86
N SER A 677 -3.91 11.79 -25.22
CA SER A 677 -4.88 12.76 -25.75
C SER A 677 -4.50 13.31 -27.13
N TYR A 678 -3.20 13.37 -27.45
CA TYR A 678 -2.68 13.77 -28.76
C TYR A 678 -2.60 12.62 -29.77
N MET A 679 -2.82 11.38 -29.32
CA MET A 679 -2.58 10.17 -30.09
C MET A 679 -3.90 9.54 -30.57
N PRO A 680 -3.91 8.93 -31.77
CA PRO A 680 -5.09 8.29 -32.32
C PRO A 680 -5.56 7.12 -31.45
N LYS A 681 -6.89 6.89 -31.39
CA LYS A 681 -7.50 5.75 -30.67
C LYS A 681 -7.11 4.40 -31.29
N VAL A 682 -7.08 4.33 -32.62
CA VAL A 682 -6.70 3.15 -33.41
C VAL A 682 -5.79 3.64 -34.54
N LYS A 683 -4.85 2.80 -34.98
CA LYS A 683 -4.06 3.00 -36.21
C LYS A 683 -4.97 3.50 -37.36
N GLY A 684 -4.78 4.75 -37.82
CA GLY A 684 -5.61 5.29 -38.92
C GLY A 684 -5.63 6.81 -39.13
N THR A 685 -5.42 7.66 -38.13
CA THR A 685 -5.26 9.12 -38.34
C THR A 685 -3.78 9.49 -38.38
N TRP A 686 -3.14 9.12 -39.48
CA TRP A 686 -1.76 9.47 -39.82
C TRP A 686 -1.72 10.85 -40.47
N GLN A 687 -1.00 11.81 -39.88
CA GLN A 687 -0.59 13.00 -40.61
C GLN A 687 0.60 12.63 -41.50
N SER A 688 0.39 12.61 -42.81
CA SER A 688 1.44 12.29 -43.77
C SER A 688 2.56 13.31 -43.72
N GLY A 689 3.79 12.83 -43.52
CA GLY A 689 5.01 13.61 -43.78
C GLY A 689 5.29 13.75 -45.28
N PHE A 690 6.44 14.34 -45.60
CA PHE A 690 6.87 14.54 -47.00
C PHE A 690 7.21 13.22 -47.72
N PHE A 691 7.73 12.24 -46.99
CA PHE A 691 8.09 10.91 -47.51
C PHE A 691 6.97 9.89 -47.31
N ASP A 692 7.08 8.77 -48.01
CA ASP A 692 6.18 7.64 -47.88
C ASP A 692 6.15 7.14 -46.43
N GLN A 693 4.96 6.75 -45.96
CA GLN A 693 4.75 6.31 -44.58
C GLN A 693 5.74 5.19 -44.19
N SER A 694 6.36 5.33 -43.02
CA SER A 694 7.34 4.38 -42.45
C SER A 694 8.56 4.09 -43.34
N SER A 695 8.83 4.92 -44.34
CA SER A 695 9.97 4.71 -45.26
C SER A 695 11.27 5.34 -44.77
N PHE A 696 11.21 6.33 -43.88
CA PHE A 696 12.40 7.00 -43.36
C PHE A 696 13.13 6.10 -42.36
N LYS A 697 14.40 5.81 -42.65
CA LYS A 697 15.34 5.07 -41.82
C LYS A 697 16.52 5.97 -41.53
N GLU A 698 16.51 6.55 -40.33
CA GLU A 698 17.59 7.42 -39.86
C GLU A 698 18.90 6.64 -39.72
N ILE A 699 20.02 7.30 -39.99
CA ILE A 699 21.37 6.80 -39.78
C ILE A 699 22.16 7.78 -38.93
N MET A 700 23.08 7.26 -38.13
CA MET A 700 23.95 8.09 -37.27
C MET A 700 23.16 8.98 -36.27
N GLU A 701 21.95 8.58 -35.88
CA GLU A 701 21.02 9.32 -34.98
C GLU A 701 21.69 9.91 -33.71
N PRO A 702 22.44 9.16 -32.88
CA PRO A 702 22.93 9.70 -31.61
C PRO A 702 24.11 10.67 -31.76
N TRP A 703 24.74 10.72 -32.94
CA TRP A 703 25.92 11.54 -33.19
C TRP A 703 25.54 12.80 -33.96
N ALA A 704 26.02 13.97 -33.51
CA ALA A 704 25.80 15.27 -34.15
C ALA A 704 24.32 15.53 -34.47
N GLN A 705 23.48 15.53 -33.43
CA GLN A 705 22.02 15.61 -33.52
C GLN A 705 21.50 16.94 -34.10
N THR A 706 22.38 17.94 -34.26
CA THR A 706 22.05 19.17 -35.00
C THR A 706 21.75 18.91 -36.49
N VAL A 707 22.10 17.72 -37.01
CA VAL A 707 21.77 17.25 -38.35
C VAL A 707 21.18 15.84 -38.28
N VAL A 708 20.05 15.65 -38.96
CA VAL A 708 19.35 14.38 -39.12
C VAL A 708 19.69 13.82 -40.50
N THR A 709 20.14 12.57 -40.59
CA THR A 709 20.48 11.93 -41.88
C THR A 709 19.82 10.57 -41.98
N GLY A 710 19.38 10.15 -43.16
CA GLY A 710 18.65 8.89 -43.31
C GLY A 710 18.37 8.51 -44.75
N ARG A 711 17.74 7.36 -44.96
CA ARG A 711 17.19 6.93 -46.26
C ARG A 711 15.69 6.99 -46.20
N ALA A 712 15.01 7.38 -47.27
CA ALA A 712 13.55 7.40 -47.35
C ALA A 712 13.06 6.91 -48.71
N ARG A 713 11.73 6.80 -48.87
CA ARG A 713 11.10 6.66 -50.17
C ARG A 713 10.17 7.84 -50.43
N LEU A 714 10.19 8.35 -51.66
CA LEU A 714 9.29 9.38 -52.14
C LEU A 714 8.54 8.85 -53.36
N GLY A 715 7.26 8.52 -53.20
CA GLY A 715 6.49 7.87 -54.26
C GLY A 715 7.11 6.53 -54.71
N GLY A 716 7.70 5.78 -53.78
CA GLY A 716 8.40 4.52 -54.03
C GLY A 716 9.88 4.64 -54.42
N ILE A 717 10.37 5.84 -54.75
CA ILE A 717 11.76 6.10 -55.17
C ILE A 717 12.66 6.21 -53.93
N PRO A 718 13.71 5.37 -53.78
CA PRO A 718 14.63 5.47 -52.66
C PRO A 718 15.53 6.72 -52.79
N VAL A 719 15.68 7.46 -51.69
CA VAL A 719 16.48 8.69 -51.64
C VAL A 719 17.29 8.76 -50.35
N GLY A 720 18.48 9.34 -50.41
CA GLY A 720 19.24 9.80 -49.24
C GLY A 720 18.71 11.15 -48.78
N VAL A 721 18.57 11.33 -47.47
CA VAL A 721 17.91 12.50 -46.86
C VAL A 721 18.82 13.12 -45.82
N ILE A 722 18.95 14.45 -45.87
CA ILE A 722 19.63 15.24 -44.84
C ILE A 722 18.70 16.39 -44.44
N ALA A 723 18.44 16.53 -43.14
CA ALA A 723 17.60 17.56 -42.56
C ALA A 723 18.32 18.23 -41.37
N VAL A 724 17.86 19.42 -41.01
CA VAL A 724 18.51 20.27 -40.00
C VAL A 724 17.62 20.39 -38.78
N GLU A 725 18.15 20.09 -37.61
CA GLU A 725 17.46 20.34 -36.34
C GLU A 725 17.47 21.84 -36.05
N THR A 726 16.30 22.39 -35.74
CA THR A 726 16.10 23.83 -35.52
C THR A 726 16.22 24.21 -34.05
N ARG A 727 16.00 23.26 -33.15
CA ARG A 727 16.18 23.44 -31.71
C ARG A 727 17.66 23.41 -31.36
N SER A 728 18.03 24.09 -30.28
CA SER A 728 19.35 23.89 -29.70
C SER A 728 19.46 22.47 -29.16
N VAL A 729 20.61 21.85 -29.42
CA VAL A 729 20.96 20.52 -28.96
C VAL A 729 21.95 20.67 -27.81
N GLU A 730 21.64 20.03 -26.68
CA GLU A 730 22.56 19.94 -25.56
C GLU A 730 23.42 18.70 -25.72
N LEU A 731 24.71 18.88 -25.97
CA LEU A 731 25.67 17.78 -25.93
C LEU A 731 26.24 17.70 -24.51
N VAL A 732 25.68 16.81 -23.69
CA VAL A 732 26.19 16.53 -22.35
C VAL A 732 27.27 15.46 -22.45
N ILE A 733 28.49 15.82 -22.08
CA ILE A 733 29.60 14.90 -21.86
C ILE A 733 29.69 14.70 -20.35
N PRO A 734 29.19 13.58 -19.78
CA PRO A 734 29.29 13.34 -18.35
C PRO A 734 30.75 13.15 -17.94
N ALA A 735 31.08 13.53 -16.70
CA ALA A 735 32.32 13.04 -16.07
C ALA A 735 32.21 11.53 -15.92
N ASP A 736 33.25 10.81 -16.30
CA ASP A 736 33.36 9.38 -16.04
C ASP A 736 33.96 9.15 -14.63
N PRO A 737 33.19 8.68 -13.64
CA PRO A 737 33.71 8.44 -12.29
C PRO A 737 34.77 7.34 -12.22
N ALA A 738 34.89 6.50 -13.26
CA ALA A 738 35.98 5.54 -13.36
C ALA A 738 37.32 6.21 -13.69
N ASN A 739 37.29 7.38 -14.33
CA ASN A 739 38.44 8.19 -14.71
C ASN A 739 38.57 9.45 -13.83
N LEU A 740 39.63 9.49 -13.01
CA LEU A 740 39.86 10.57 -12.04
C LEU A 740 40.05 11.95 -12.67
N ASP A 741 40.44 12.01 -13.94
CA ASP A 741 40.70 13.27 -14.65
C ASP A 741 39.47 13.77 -15.45
N SER A 742 38.34 13.08 -15.37
CA SER A 742 37.14 13.41 -16.14
C SER A 742 36.28 14.44 -15.43
N GLU A 743 35.84 15.46 -16.17
CA GLU A 743 34.91 16.49 -15.72
C GLU A 743 33.69 16.57 -16.65
N ALA A 744 32.52 16.87 -16.09
CA ALA A 744 31.29 16.95 -16.86
C ALA A 744 31.27 18.26 -17.67
N LYS A 745 30.99 18.16 -18.97
CA LYS A 745 30.92 19.31 -19.89
C LYS A 745 29.57 19.31 -20.59
N ILE A 746 28.83 20.40 -20.42
CA ILE A 746 27.61 20.65 -21.19
C ILE A 746 27.96 21.61 -22.32
N ILE A 747 27.84 21.13 -23.56
CA ILE A 747 28.13 21.92 -24.76
C ILE A 747 26.82 22.20 -25.46
N GLN A 748 26.39 23.46 -25.42
CA GLN A 748 25.23 23.93 -26.17
C GLN A 748 25.59 24.06 -27.65
N GLN A 749 24.90 23.30 -28.50
CA GLN A 749 24.99 23.40 -29.94
C GLN A 749 23.73 24.07 -30.47
N ALA A 750 23.85 25.31 -30.95
CA ALA A 750 22.72 26.02 -31.53
C ALA A 750 22.14 25.27 -32.74
N GLY A 751 20.81 25.18 -32.81
CA GLY A 751 20.12 24.66 -33.98
C GLY A 751 20.46 25.47 -35.23
N GLN A 752 20.34 24.84 -36.40
CA GLN A 752 20.66 25.47 -37.69
C GLN A 752 22.11 25.92 -37.87
N VAL A 753 23.06 25.44 -37.05
CA VAL A 753 24.49 25.80 -37.17
C VAL A 753 25.31 24.53 -37.40
N TRP A 754 26.28 24.60 -38.33
CA TRP A 754 27.24 23.53 -38.51
C TRP A 754 28.38 23.61 -37.48
N PHE A 755 28.45 22.61 -36.62
CA PHE A 755 29.58 22.26 -35.76
C PHE A 755 30.49 21.21 -36.44
N PRO A 756 31.74 21.02 -35.98
CA PRO A 756 32.67 20.06 -36.58
C PRO A 756 32.11 18.65 -36.75
N ASP A 757 31.39 18.15 -35.75
CA ASP A 757 30.70 16.85 -35.75
C ASP A 757 29.56 16.81 -36.78
N SER A 758 28.71 17.84 -36.83
CA SER A 758 27.59 17.92 -37.78
C SER A 758 28.02 18.14 -39.23
N ALA A 759 29.09 18.90 -39.48
CA ALA A 759 29.69 19.06 -40.79
C ALA A 759 30.31 17.74 -41.25
N PHE A 760 30.99 17.02 -40.36
CA PHE A 760 31.53 15.70 -40.64
C PHE A 760 30.42 14.67 -40.92
N LYS A 761 29.34 14.64 -40.12
CA LYS A 761 28.17 13.78 -40.35
C LYS A 761 27.50 14.05 -41.69
N THR A 762 27.37 15.33 -42.05
CA THR A 762 26.80 15.74 -43.35
C THR A 762 27.68 15.26 -44.50
N ALA A 763 29.00 15.50 -44.44
CA ALA A 763 29.93 15.07 -45.48
C ALA A 763 30.00 13.54 -45.62
N GLN A 764 29.98 12.83 -44.49
CA GLN A 764 29.98 11.37 -44.44
C GLN A 764 28.70 10.79 -45.07
N ALA A 765 27.53 11.32 -44.70
CA ALA A 765 26.25 10.91 -45.27
C ALA A 765 26.20 11.12 -46.79
N ILE A 766 26.64 12.27 -47.29
CA ILE A 766 26.69 12.55 -48.75
C ILE A 766 27.58 11.53 -49.47
N LYS A 767 28.76 11.24 -48.92
CA LYS A 767 29.69 10.26 -49.50
C LYS A 767 29.12 8.85 -49.54
N ASP A 768 28.38 8.48 -48.50
CA ASP A 768 27.75 7.16 -48.41
C ASP A 768 26.58 7.05 -49.41
N PHE A 769 25.74 8.08 -49.52
CA PHE A 769 24.64 8.10 -50.50
C PHE A 769 25.12 8.13 -51.95
N ASP A 770 26.21 8.82 -52.25
CA ASP A 770 26.84 8.83 -53.58
C ASP A 770 27.38 7.46 -53.98
N ARG A 771 28.06 6.76 -53.05
CA ARG A 771 28.52 5.37 -53.25
C ARG A 771 27.38 4.40 -53.49
N GLU A 772 26.26 4.62 -52.80
CA GLU A 772 25.03 3.85 -52.96
C GLU A 772 24.25 4.23 -54.22
N ARG A 773 24.68 5.27 -54.95
CA ARG A 773 24.02 5.85 -56.13
C ARG A 773 22.57 6.27 -55.82
N LEU A 774 22.31 6.72 -54.59
CA LEU A 774 21.03 7.24 -54.19
C LEU A 774 20.90 8.71 -54.58
N PRO A 775 19.76 9.14 -55.13
CA PRO A 775 19.43 10.56 -55.23
C PRO A 775 19.44 11.20 -53.83
N LEU A 776 20.02 12.40 -53.72
CA LEU A 776 20.16 13.12 -52.46
C LEU A 776 19.12 14.25 -52.36
N LEU A 777 18.42 14.31 -51.23
CA LEU A 777 17.50 15.38 -50.89
C LEU A 777 17.95 16.05 -49.58
N ILE A 778 18.23 17.35 -49.64
CA ILE A 778 18.64 18.13 -48.46
C ILE A 778 17.56 19.17 -48.15
N PHE A 779 16.93 19.06 -46.99
CA PHE A 779 16.09 20.13 -46.43
C PHE A 779 16.98 21.18 -45.78
N ALA A 780 17.67 21.96 -46.62
CA ALA A 780 18.67 22.90 -46.18
C ALA A 780 18.04 24.03 -45.36
N ASN A 781 18.48 24.15 -44.11
CA ASN A 781 17.96 25.14 -43.16
C ASN A 781 19.05 25.58 -42.16
N TRP A 782 20.29 25.72 -42.62
CA TRP A 782 21.42 26.21 -41.81
C TRP A 782 21.59 27.73 -41.96
N ARG A 783 21.94 28.40 -40.86
CA ARG A 783 22.33 29.81 -40.78
C ARG A 783 23.80 30.04 -41.12
N GLY A 784 24.65 29.03 -40.95
CA GLY A 784 26.08 29.10 -41.24
C GLY A 784 26.92 28.09 -40.45
N PHE A 785 28.24 28.21 -40.56
CA PHE A 785 29.21 27.44 -39.78
C PHE A 785 29.48 28.10 -38.42
N SER A 786 29.73 27.29 -37.39
CA SER A 786 30.20 27.76 -36.09
C SER A 786 31.60 28.36 -36.22
N GLY A 787 31.70 29.68 -36.09
CA GLY A 787 32.96 30.43 -36.16
C GLY A 787 33.62 30.70 -34.81
N GLY A 788 33.16 30.06 -33.73
CA GLY A 788 33.70 30.24 -32.38
C GLY A 788 35.02 29.48 -32.16
N MET A 789 35.93 30.04 -31.35
CA MET A 789 37.11 29.32 -30.85
C MET A 789 36.65 28.27 -29.82
N LYS A 790 37.03 27.01 -29.99
CA LYS A 790 36.81 25.92 -29.02
C LYS A 790 37.98 25.78 -28.07
#